data_AF-B5YM87-F1
#
_entry.id   AF-B5YM87-F1
#
_cell.length_a   1.000
_cell.length_b   1.000
_cell.length_c   1.000
_cell.angle_alpha   90.00
_cell.angle_beta   90.00
_cell.angle_gamma   90.00
#
_symmetry.space_group_name_H-M   'P 1'
#
loop_
_entity.id
_entity.type
_entity.pdbx_description
1 polymer ?
#
loop_
_entity_poly.entity_id
_entity_poly.type
_entity_poly.pdbx_seq_one_letter_code
_entity_poly.pdbx_strand_id
1 'polypeptide(L)'
;MTKSYSEDIQEFLRRDRERISGSGTIVEDGSPVIVVRRSRYVSSYNSDIDTRNRTYDEDIISDKNELEKAETNGNGKDNTESLPLDTSQNNESKYNPDQDYITLPDSTHTLLHTCPINSQPFLFAAGIAALSVTCLVLVLINEMSKGEKGNLLNVPAGVRTGVRGAQFCGVIVGLLMEEEIPQGLILLREISKQSFHSSYPQLSHFRFVLSCLLRLIMGYLFLLNLFVTIVQADAVINIFFDILALEFVQHLDDVAFALARKDMLGRGLLAATSVEYRVLKREAWKAVSRSEVLRQGGGGESGDSHRHHRHHPKPRRIRCRWILKATYAINIMGLVTGVILIGEKQKQGDYLCNNLSINFGGRIWENALVRNRTDPTQEPQQKTLVYSYFNGVYKLNGTHDGYPKYTEQNKLNGSEFTETIGAEFVYCEEEESWVFVHEDIRKRGTEEEESSCTNWLLRSPTTSEFDLVEVETEWSIWTGTVTTENKISIECNVCDHSSHCNFHGECMDDGTCKCHDGYFGLHCELDDPCPELIDDDDENWKLALNEVGDTLMSYMRPIYQSKPFDVFAVRRLEDVGSETVSLDQTDNATELISSLNETMSLWACVAMVYSGSRWFATLETLDAEDGLLDGYTSEYHAFWGDLYQGRTFYISDPTAASTPVGVDMYERVMDAKYHDYGPFGLLKPVANITGQGYFHCFEEESGNVTILS
;
A
#
# COMPACT_ATOMS: atom_id res chain seq x y z
N MET A 1 8.97 46.42 33.85
CA MET A 1 7.51 46.55 33.71
C MET A 1 6.81 45.43 34.50
N THR A 2 7.13 45.30 35.79
CA THR A 2 6.67 44.21 36.67
C THR A 2 6.74 44.70 38.12
N LYS A 3 5.77 45.53 38.53
CA LYS A 3 5.56 45.91 39.94
C LYS A 3 4.18 46.51 40.25
N SER A 4 3.13 46.11 39.53
CA SER A 4 1.78 46.66 39.74
C SER A 4 0.68 45.61 39.51
N TYR A 5 0.76 44.47 40.22
CA TYR A 5 -0.29 43.44 40.16
C TYR A 5 -0.64 42.85 41.54
N SER A 6 -0.10 43.43 42.62
CA SER A 6 -0.28 42.89 43.99
C SER A 6 -1.38 43.59 44.80
N GLU A 7 -1.88 44.75 44.36
CA GLU A 7 -2.87 45.53 45.13
C GLU A 7 -4.33 45.22 44.70
N ASP A 8 -4.57 44.84 43.44
CA ASP A 8 -5.93 44.55 42.95
C ASP A 8 -6.53 43.22 43.49
N ILE A 9 -5.68 42.28 43.92
CA ILE A 9 -6.12 40.99 44.48
C ILE A 9 -6.62 41.14 45.93
N GLN A 10 -6.09 42.11 46.68
CA GLN A 10 -6.51 42.38 48.06
C GLN A 10 -7.88 43.09 48.12
N GLU A 11 -8.20 43.94 47.14
CA GLU A 11 -9.49 44.65 47.05
C GLU A 11 -10.63 43.71 46.60
N PHE A 12 -10.33 42.69 45.78
CA PHE A 12 -11.31 41.69 45.34
C PHE A 12 -11.74 40.75 46.49
N LEU A 13 -10.80 40.32 47.34
CA LEU A 13 -11.08 39.44 48.49
C LEU A 13 -11.84 40.14 49.63
N ARG A 14 -11.84 41.48 49.68
CA ARG A 14 -12.60 42.25 50.67
C ARG A 14 -14.08 42.37 50.31
N ARG A 15 -14.44 42.36 49.01
CA ARG A 15 -15.83 42.47 48.53
C ARG A 15 -16.65 41.19 48.68
N ASP A 16 -16.01 40.02 48.72
CA ASP A 16 -16.74 38.73 48.83
C ASP A 16 -17.12 38.36 50.27
N ARG A 17 -16.59 39.07 51.27
CA ARG A 17 -16.89 38.80 52.70
C ARG A 17 -18.18 39.45 53.21
N GLU A 18 -18.80 40.35 52.43
CA GLU A 18 -20.02 41.07 52.83
C GLU A 18 -21.31 40.56 52.13
N ARG A 19 -21.24 39.52 51.28
CA ARG A 19 -22.41 38.93 50.60
C ARG A 19 -22.99 37.67 51.24
N ILE A 20 -22.43 37.19 52.35
CA ILE A 20 -22.93 36.01 53.07
C ILE A 20 -23.59 36.47 54.38
N SER A 21 -24.72 37.16 54.27
CA SER A 21 -25.69 37.35 55.36
C SER A 21 -27.04 37.68 54.75
N GLY A 22 -27.75 36.65 54.31
CA GLY A 22 -29.07 36.75 53.71
C GLY A 22 -29.88 35.51 54.06
N SER A 23 -30.65 35.64 55.13
CA SER A 23 -31.59 34.64 55.66
C SER A 23 -32.64 34.25 54.61
N GLY A 24 -32.80 32.95 54.37
CA GLY A 24 -33.80 32.38 53.47
C GLY A 24 -34.66 31.34 54.19
N THR A 25 -35.93 31.69 54.37
CA THR A 25 -37.02 30.90 54.97
C THR A 25 -37.31 29.61 54.21
N ILE A 26 -37.56 28.53 54.96
CA ILE A 26 -38.00 27.22 54.50
C ILE A 26 -39.51 27.27 54.20
N VAL A 27 -39.90 26.84 53.00
CA VAL A 27 -41.27 26.43 52.68
C VAL A 27 -41.22 24.93 52.44
N GLU A 28 -41.90 24.16 53.29
CA GLU A 28 -42.15 22.73 53.08
C GLU A 28 -43.24 22.57 52.03
N ASP A 29 -42.93 21.89 50.92
CA ASP A 29 -43.96 21.34 50.05
C ASP A 29 -43.55 19.95 49.54
N GLY A 30 -44.48 19.01 49.62
CA GLY A 30 -44.27 17.56 49.51
C GLY A 30 -43.99 17.07 48.09
N SER A 31 -42.80 17.36 47.56
CA SER A 31 -42.28 16.80 46.31
C SER A 31 -41.22 15.71 46.57
N PRO A 32 -41.06 14.72 45.65
CA PRO A 32 -40.10 13.63 45.83
C PRO A 32 -38.67 14.15 45.94
N VAL A 33 -37.97 13.71 46.99
CA VAL A 33 -36.60 14.07 47.32
C VAL A 33 -35.65 13.57 46.23
N ILE A 34 -35.10 14.49 45.43
CA ILE A 34 -33.93 14.21 44.59
C ILE A 34 -32.72 14.12 45.53
N VAL A 35 -32.25 12.90 45.81
CA VAL A 35 -31.01 12.70 46.59
C VAL A 35 -29.81 13.00 45.68
N VAL A 36 -29.45 14.28 45.56
CA VAL A 36 -28.13 14.66 45.03
C VAL A 36 -27.11 14.40 46.14
N ARG A 37 -26.52 13.20 46.15
CA ARG A 37 -25.43 12.88 47.07
C ARG A 37 -24.16 13.55 46.57
N ARG A 38 -23.83 14.75 47.08
CA ARG A 38 -22.47 15.27 46.98
C ARG A 38 -21.53 14.31 47.71
N SER A 39 -20.66 13.63 46.97
CA SER A 39 -19.58 12.84 47.56
C SER A 39 -18.68 13.76 48.36
N ARG A 40 -18.72 13.65 49.70
CA ARG A 40 -17.77 14.30 50.60
C ARG A 40 -16.51 13.44 50.65
N TYR A 41 -15.60 13.63 49.70
CA TYR A 41 -14.19 13.39 49.93
C TYR A 41 -13.52 14.73 50.15
N VAL A 42 -13.39 15.12 51.43
CA VAL A 42 -12.50 16.20 51.84
C VAL A 42 -11.18 15.55 52.23
N SER A 43 -10.16 15.94 51.49
CA SER A 43 -8.74 15.73 51.71
C SER A 43 -8.33 15.93 53.17
N SER A 44 -7.76 14.90 53.78
CA SER A 44 -6.77 15.03 54.85
C SER A 44 -5.42 14.60 54.30
N TYR A 45 -4.77 15.49 53.54
CA TYR A 45 -3.37 15.34 53.18
C TYR A 45 -2.72 16.72 53.24
N ASN A 46 -2.12 17.03 54.40
CA ASN A 46 -1.00 17.95 54.55
C ASN A 46 -0.49 17.95 56.01
N SER A 47 0.53 17.14 56.26
CA SER A 47 1.71 17.51 57.06
C SER A 47 2.77 16.42 56.87
N ASP A 48 4.03 16.84 56.85
CA ASP A 48 5.26 16.01 56.83
C ASP A 48 5.87 15.77 55.45
N ILE A 49 6.43 16.84 54.86
CA ILE A 49 7.64 16.73 54.05
C ILE A 49 8.77 17.29 54.92
N ASP A 50 9.48 16.38 55.57
CA ASP A 50 10.77 16.64 56.19
C ASP A 50 11.88 16.36 55.17
N THR A 51 12.77 17.33 55.07
CA THR A 51 13.98 17.39 54.26
C THR A 51 14.92 16.20 54.51
N ARG A 52 15.20 15.39 53.47
CA ARG A 52 16.46 14.63 53.38
C ARG A 52 16.97 14.52 51.94
N ASN A 53 18.00 15.31 51.68
CA ASN A 53 18.99 15.09 50.61
C ASN A 53 19.59 13.67 50.71
N ARG A 54 19.67 12.95 49.60
CA ARG A 54 20.77 12.04 49.28
C ARG A 54 20.80 11.72 47.78
N THR A 55 21.81 12.32 47.15
CA THR A 55 22.69 11.78 46.09
C THR A 55 22.30 10.50 45.37
N TYR A 56 22.25 10.62 44.04
CA TYR A 56 22.40 9.56 43.05
C TYR A 56 23.75 8.85 43.21
N ASP A 57 23.74 7.52 43.10
CA ASP A 57 24.84 6.73 42.57
C ASP A 57 24.24 5.56 41.77
N GLU A 58 24.81 5.36 40.59
CA GLU A 58 24.60 4.25 39.67
C GLU A 58 25.16 2.94 40.27
N ASP A 59 24.52 1.79 39.99
CA ASP A 59 25.15 0.61 39.38
C ASP A 59 24.43 -0.74 39.64
N ILE A 60 24.33 -1.51 38.55
CA ILE A 60 24.47 -2.97 38.40
C ILE A 60 23.26 -3.93 38.58
N ILE A 61 22.97 -4.54 37.41
CA ILE A 61 22.48 -5.87 36.99
C ILE A 61 22.59 -7.03 38.01
N SER A 62 21.52 -7.85 38.11
CA SER A 62 21.50 -9.33 37.93
C SER A 62 20.55 -10.08 38.88
N ASP A 63 19.86 -11.06 38.30
CA ASP A 63 19.28 -12.27 38.87
C ASP A 63 18.11 -12.20 39.86
N LYS A 64 17.03 -12.90 39.48
CA LYS A 64 16.31 -13.83 40.37
C LYS A 64 15.37 -14.77 39.60
N ASN A 65 15.87 -15.98 39.38
CA ASN A 65 15.07 -17.21 39.39
C ASN A 65 14.96 -17.75 40.83
N GLU A 66 14.01 -18.68 41.02
CA GLU A 66 13.74 -19.51 42.20
C GLU A 66 12.88 -18.92 43.33
N LEU A 67 11.62 -19.37 43.39
CA LEU A 67 11.02 -19.92 44.61
C LEU A 67 9.64 -20.54 44.30
N GLU A 68 9.63 -21.82 43.94
CA GLU A 68 8.43 -22.65 44.12
C GLU A 68 8.82 -24.11 44.39
N LYS A 69 8.74 -24.52 45.66
CA LYS A 69 8.52 -25.90 46.12
C LYS A 69 8.54 -25.96 47.65
N ALA A 70 7.42 -26.38 48.23
CA ALA A 70 7.30 -27.32 49.35
C ALA A 70 5.88 -27.20 49.94
N GLU A 71 5.03 -28.22 49.72
CA GLU A 71 4.55 -29.14 50.77
C GLU A 71 3.12 -28.74 51.22
N THR A 72 2.16 -29.62 51.50
CA THR A 72 2.18 -31.06 51.79
C THR A 72 0.76 -31.66 51.66
N ASN A 73 0.75 -32.97 51.47
CA ASN A 73 -0.37 -33.92 51.52
C ASN A 73 -1.25 -33.85 52.79
N GLY A 74 -2.52 -34.22 52.65
CA GLY A 74 -3.41 -34.57 53.75
C GLY A 74 -4.64 -35.36 53.29
N ASN A 75 -4.51 -36.68 53.24
CA ASN A 75 -5.54 -37.67 52.94
C ASN A 75 -6.42 -37.91 54.20
N GLY A 76 -7.74 -38.05 54.06
CA GLY A 76 -8.63 -38.35 55.19
C GLY A 76 -10.08 -38.57 54.81
N LYS A 77 -10.50 -39.84 54.77
CA LYS A 77 -11.88 -40.35 54.65
C LYS A 77 -12.75 -39.87 55.82
N ASP A 78 -14.03 -39.60 55.59
CA ASP A 78 -15.12 -40.45 56.12
C ASP A 78 -16.52 -40.02 55.66
N ASN A 79 -17.37 -41.05 55.56
CA ASN A 79 -18.78 -41.02 55.17
C ASN A 79 -19.62 -40.19 56.14
N THR A 80 -20.64 -39.47 55.65
CA THR A 80 -22.01 -39.50 56.23
C THR A 80 -23.00 -38.91 55.23
N GLU A 81 -23.80 -39.78 54.64
CA GLU A 81 -25.01 -39.47 53.90
C GLU A 81 -26.06 -38.93 54.90
N SER A 82 -26.46 -37.66 54.74
CA SER A 82 -27.62 -37.12 55.47
C SER A 82 -28.47 -36.27 54.52
N LEU A 83 -29.76 -36.62 54.47
CA LEU A 83 -30.82 -35.92 53.75
C LEU A 83 -30.87 -34.44 54.17
N PRO A 84 -31.05 -33.48 53.25
CA PRO A 84 -31.41 -32.14 53.64
C PRO A 84 -32.88 -32.11 54.03
N LEU A 85 -33.11 -31.80 55.31
CA LEU A 85 -34.40 -31.40 55.85
C LEU A 85 -34.82 -30.07 55.19
N ASP A 86 -35.99 -30.09 54.57
CA ASP A 86 -36.63 -28.94 53.93
C ASP A 86 -36.89 -27.85 54.98
N THR A 87 -36.02 -26.84 55.02
CA THR A 87 -36.19 -25.66 55.87
C THR A 87 -36.67 -24.52 54.99
N SER A 88 -37.99 -24.31 54.95
CA SER A 88 -38.61 -23.14 54.33
C SER A 88 -38.25 -21.88 55.14
N GLN A 89 -37.04 -21.37 54.96
CA GLN A 89 -36.72 -20.00 55.35
C GLN A 89 -37.28 -19.06 54.28
N ASN A 90 -38.27 -18.27 54.70
CA ASN A 90 -38.72 -17.07 53.99
C ASN A 90 -37.51 -16.15 53.79
N ASN A 91 -36.83 -16.29 52.66
CA ASN A 91 -35.91 -15.29 52.13
C ASN A 91 -36.75 -14.10 51.64
N GLU A 92 -37.13 -13.21 52.56
CA GLU A 92 -37.38 -11.83 52.19
C GLU A 92 -36.08 -11.28 51.58
N SER A 93 -35.96 -11.33 50.26
CA SER A 93 -34.87 -10.69 49.55
C SER A 93 -34.91 -9.21 49.90
N LYS A 94 -34.01 -8.78 50.79
CA LYS A 94 -33.87 -7.40 51.24
C LYS A 94 -33.73 -6.52 49.99
N TYR A 95 -34.80 -5.80 49.64
CA TYR A 95 -34.86 -4.92 48.48
C TYR A 95 -33.71 -3.92 48.58
N ASN A 96 -32.75 -4.03 47.66
CA ASN A 96 -31.62 -3.12 47.59
C ASN A 96 -31.95 -2.02 46.58
N PRO A 97 -32.38 -0.83 47.03
CA PRO A 97 -32.79 0.26 46.14
C PRO A 97 -31.66 0.72 45.21
N ASP A 98 -30.39 0.45 45.54
CA ASP A 98 -29.25 0.84 44.71
C ASP A 98 -29.15 0.03 43.41
N GLN A 99 -29.75 -1.17 43.32
CA GLN A 99 -29.72 -1.98 42.09
C GLN A 99 -30.64 -1.45 40.98
N ASP A 100 -31.56 -0.55 41.32
CA ASP A 100 -32.58 -0.03 40.40
C ASP A 100 -32.13 1.21 39.61
N TYR A 101 -30.94 1.73 39.89
CA TYR A 101 -30.35 2.85 39.17
C TYR A 101 -29.31 2.38 38.16
N ILE A 102 -29.19 3.11 37.06
CA ILE A 102 -28.09 3.03 36.11
C ILE A 102 -27.25 4.29 36.30
N THR A 103 -25.97 4.10 36.60
CA THR A 103 -25.01 5.20 36.58
C THR A 103 -24.60 5.44 35.13
N LEU A 104 -24.66 6.69 34.69
CA LEU A 104 -24.15 7.05 33.35
C LEU A 104 -22.62 6.87 33.31
N PRO A 105 -22.04 6.45 32.17
CA PRO A 105 -20.60 6.26 32.06
C PRO A 105 -19.84 7.58 32.27
N ASP A 106 -18.69 7.49 32.93
CA ASP A 106 -17.78 8.60 33.22
C ASP A 106 -17.01 9.00 31.94
N SER A 107 -17.71 9.66 31.01
CA SER A 107 -17.22 10.02 29.66
C SER A 107 -17.67 11.43 29.29
N THR A 108 -16.99 12.06 28.33
CA THR A 108 -17.38 13.42 27.89
C THR A 108 -18.77 13.45 27.25
N HIS A 109 -19.22 12.35 26.64
CA HIS A 109 -20.59 12.19 26.15
C HIS A 109 -21.65 12.40 27.23
N THR A 110 -21.34 12.09 28.49
CA THR A 110 -22.25 12.37 29.60
C THR A 110 -22.43 13.87 29.80
N LEU A 111 -21.37 14.67 29.64
CA LEU A 111 -21.44 16.13 29.72
C LEU A 111 -22.25 16.75 28.56
N LEU A 112 -22.15 16.18 27.35
CA LEU A 112 -22.88 16.66 26.17
C LEU A 112 -24.40 16.74 26.37
N HIS A 113 -24.98 15.84 27.15
CA HIS A 113 -26.43 15.81 27.36
C HIS A 113 -26.88 16.28 28.74
N THR A 114 -25.99 16.29 29.74
CA THR A 114 -26.32 16.76 31.10
C THR A 114 -26.08 18.25 31.31
N CYS A 115 -25.14 18.85 30.59
CA CYS A 115 -24.79 20.26 30.76
C CYS A 115 -25.61 21.18 29.83
N PRO A 116 -25.87 22.45 30.22
CA PRO A 116 -26.56 23.40 29.36
C PRO A 116 -25.71 23.75 28.13
N ILE A 117 -26.39 23.99 27.00
CA ILE A 117 -25.74 24.40 25.74
C ILE A 117 -24.93 25.67 26.00
N ASN A 118 -23.75 25.76 25.39
CA ASN A 118 -22.78 26.86 25.55
C ASN A 118 -22.17 27.02 26.95
N SER A 119 -22.41 26.09 27.88
CA SER A 119 -21.61 26.04 29.10
C SER A 119 -20.19 25.53 28.80
N GLN A 120 -19.22 25.93 29.62
CA GLN A 120 -17.83 25.47 29.48
C GLN A 120 -17.72 23.93 29.42
N PRO A 121 -18.41 23.12 30.27
CA PRO A 121 -18.36 21.66 30.17
C PRO A 121 -18.97 21.09 28.89
N PHE A 122 -20.05 21.71 28.39
CA PHE A 122 -20.66 21.30 27.13
C PHE A 122 -19.73 21.56 25.94
N LEU A 123 -19.14 22.75 25.86
CA LEU A 123 -18.20 23.11 24.79
C LEU A 123 -16.93 22.25 24.84
N PHE A 124 -16.43 21.96 26.04
CA PHE A 124 -15.31 21.04 26.23
C PHE A 124 -15.63 19.65 25.67
N ALA A 125 -16.74 19.05 26.08
CA ALA A 125 -17.13 17.73 25.61
C ALA A 125 -17.43 17.68 24.10
N ALA A 126 -18.06 18.73 23.56
CA ALA A 126 -18.27 18.86 22.12
C ALA A 126 -16.94 18.99 21.36
N GLY A 127 -15.97 19.74 21.88
CA GLY A 127 -14.64 19.88 21.31
C GLY A 127 -13.87 18.56 21.28
N ILE A 128 -13.93 17.79 22.37
CA ILE A 128 -13.30 16.46 22.46
C ILE A 128 -13.94 15.48 21.48
N ALA A 129 -15.27 15.41 21.42
CA ALA A 129 -15.94 14.52 20.47
C ALA A 129 -15.65 14.93 19.00
N ALA A 130 -15.61 16.24 18.69
CA ALA A 130 -15.25 16.74 17.37
C ALA A 130 -13.80 16.39 17.01
N LEU A 131 -12.88 16.48 17.97
CA LEU A 131 -11.48 16.10 17.80
C LEU A 131 -11.35 14.60 17.49
N SER A 132 -11.97 13.72 18.29
CA SER A 132 -11.94 12.27 18.05
C SER A 132 -12.51 11.90 16.68
N VAL A 133 -13.67 12.45 16.30
CA VAL A 133 -14.27 12.21 14.97
C VAL A 133 -13.35 12.71 13.86
N THR A 134 -12.74 13.88 14.02
CA THR A 134 -11.84 14.45 13.01
C THR A 134 -10.58 13.60 12.85
N CYS A 135 -9.98 13.14 13.96
CA CYS A 135 -8.84 12.21 13.90
C CYS A 135 -9.21 10.92 13.16
N LEU A 136 -10.33 10.27 13.50
CA LEU A 136 -10.77 9.05 12.82
C LEU A 136 -11.09 9.26 11.33
N VAL A 137 -11.66 10.41 10.96
CA VAL A 137 -11.93 10.73 9.55
C VAL A 137 -10.64 11.02 8.80
N LEU A 138 -9.67 11.73 9.41
CA LEU A 138 -8.38 12.00 8.79
C LEU A 138 -7.59 10.72 8.54
N VAL A 139 -7.56 9.78 9.51
CA VAL A 139 -6.94 8.46 9.32
C VAL A 139 -7.63 7.74 8.16
N LEU A 140 -8.96 7.71 8.13
CA LEU A 140 -9.69 7.03 7.05
C LEU A 140 -9.39 7.64 5.68
N ILE A 141 -9.37 8.97 5.57
CA ILE A 141 -9.04 9.66 4.31
C ILE A 141 -7.59 9.35 3.90
N ASN A 142 -6.66 9.36 4.86
CA ASN A 142 -5.26 9.04 4.59
C ASN A 142 -5.11 7.62 4.05
N GLU A 143 -5.72 6.64 4.70
CA GLU A 143 -5.64 5.24 4.26
C GLU A 143 -6.36 5.00 2.93
N MET A 144 -7.50 5.63 2.68
CA MET A 144 -8.21 5.55 1.40
C MET A 144 -7.48 6.28 0.27
N SER A 145 -6.67 7.31 0.59
CA SER A 145 -5.92 8.06 -0.42
C SER A 145 -4.71 7.33 -0.98
N LYS A 146 -4.27 6.25 -0.32
CA LYS A 146 -3.22 5.36 -0.83
C LYS A 146 -3.71 4.43 -1.93
N GLY A 147 -5.02 4.32 -2.14
CA GLY A 147 -5.62 3.38 -3.08
C GLY A 147 -5.37 3.74 -4.55
N GLU A 148 -5.13 2.70 -5.35
CA GLU A 148 -4.91 2.77 -6.79
C GLU A 148 -6.15 2.28 -7.57
N LYS A 149 -6.20 2.50 -8.88
CA LYS A 149 -7.31 2.09 -9.74
C LYS A 149 -7.30 0.57 -9.89
N GLY A 150 -8.33 -0.08 -9.36
CA GLY A 150 -8.40 -1.55 -9.25
C GLY A 150 -7.99 -2.08 -7.87
N ASN A 151 -7.25 -1.28 -7.09
CA ASN A 151 -6.89 -1.56 -5.70
C ASN A 151 -7.22 -0.36 -4.78
N LEU A 152 -8.50 -0.01 -4.67
CA LEU A 152 -8.97 1.17 -3.94
C LEU A 152 -8.55 1.19 -2.46
N LEU A 153 -8.31 0.01 -1.88
CA LEU A 153 -7.89 -0.13 -0.48
C LEU A 153 -6.38 -0.29 -0.36
N ASN A 154 -5.58 -0.13 -1.41
CA ASN A 154 -4.13 -0.37 -1.41
C ASN A 154 -3.75 -1.68 -0.67
N VAL A 155 -4.47 -2.75 -0.97
CA VAL A 155 -4.22 -4.05 -0.35
C VAL A 155 -2.91 -4.59 -0.91
N PRO A 156 -1.91 -4.91 -0.07
CA PRO A 156 -0.64 -5.45 -0.55
C PRO A 156 -0.86 -6.79 -1.25
N ALA A 157 -0.12 -6.99 -2.33
CA ALA A 157 -0.21 -8.21 -3.11
C ALA A 157 0.46 -9.37 -2.36
N GLY A 158 -0.28 -10.47 -2.18
CA GLY A 158 0.23 -11.72 -1.60
C GLY A 158 0.93 -11.61 -0.25
N VAL A 159 0.20 -11.25 0.80
CA VAL A 159 0.74 -11.30 2.17
C VAL A 159 1.04 -12.73 2.64
N ARG A 160 2.09 -12.87 3.46
CA ARG A 160 2.48 -14.13 4.13
C ARG A 160 1.33 -14.71 4.95
N THR A 161 1.27 -16.05 5.05
CA THR A 161 0.24 -16.75 5.84
C THR A 161 0.18 -16.29 7.30
N GLY A 162 1.33 -15.97 7.91
CA GLY A 162 1.39 -15.42 9.27
C GLY A 162 0.72 -14.06 9.40
N VAL A 163 0.90 -13.18 8.40
CA VAL A 163 0.27 -11.86 8.34
C VAL A 163 -1.23 -12.01 8.16
N ARG A 164 -1.71 -12.90 7.26
CA ARG A 164 -3.15 -13.19 7.12
C ARG A 164 -3.79 -13.67 8.43
N GLY A 165 -3.07 -14.54 9.16
CA GLY A 165 -3.49 -14.99 10.48
C GLY A 165 -3.57 -13.84 11.48
N ALA A 166 -2.58 -12.95 11.48
CA ALA A 166 -2.58 -11.75 12.32
C ALA A 166 -3.68 -10.76 11.94
N GLN A 167 -3.99 -10.59 10.65
CA GLN A 167 -5.10 -9.74 10.18
C GLN A 167 -6.45 -10.27 10.69
N PHE A 168 -6.69 -11.58 10.60
CA PHE A 168 -7.89 -12.21 11.14
C PHE A 168 -8.00 -12.04 12.67
N CYS A 169 -6.90 -12.30 13.39
CA CYS A 169 -6.85 -12.10 14.84
C CYS A 169 -7.03 -10.62 15.21
N GLY A 170 -6.44 -9.71 14.45
CA GLY A 170 -6.52 -8.26 14.64
C GLY A 170 -7.95 -7.75 14.56
N VAL A 171 -8.75 -8.24 13.61
CA VAL A 171 -10.18 -7.90 13.51
C VAL A 171 -10.95 -8.37 14.75
N ILE A 172 -10.66 -9.58 15.25
CA ILE A 172 -11.31 -10.09 16.47
C ILE A 172 -10.92 -9.24 17.68
N VAL A 173 -9.62 -8.96 17.84
CA VAL A 173 -9.08 -8.17 18.94
C VAL A 173 -9.66 -6.76 18.91
N GLY A 174 -9.61 -6.06 17.77
CA GLY A 174 -10.16 -4.72 17.66
C GLY A 174 -11.68 -4.65 17.87
N LEU A 175 -12.44 -5.68 17.46
CA LEU A 175 -13.87 -5.76 17.77
C LEU A 175 -14.15 -6.00 19.26
N LEU A 176 -13.26 -6.69 19.98
CA LEU A 176 -13.37 -6.88 21.44
C LEU A 176 -12.99 -5.63 22.22
N MET A 177 -12.08 -4.82 21.68
CA MET A 177 -11.66 -3.53 22.25
C MET A 177 -12.70 -2.42 22.02
N GLU A 178 -13.60 -2.60 21.05
CA GLU A 178 -14.66 -1.64 20.74
C GLU A 178 -15.76 -1.58 21.85
N GLU A 179 -15.71 -0.53 22.66
CA GLU A 179 -16.65 -0.29 23.77
C GLU A 179 -17.76 0.74 23.47
N GLU A 180 -17.63 1.56 22.44
CA GLU A 180 -18.56 2.68 22.19
C GLU A 180 -19.92 2.20 21.65
N ILE A 181 -19.90 1.22 20.73
CA ILE A 181 -21.12 0.58 20.20
C ILE A 181 -22.01 -0.05 21.30
N PRO A 182 -21.51 -0.96 22.17
CA PRO A 182 -22.35 -1.59 23.19
C PRO A 182 -22.88 -0.57 24.19
N GLN A 183 -22.03 0.35 24.65
CA GLN A 183 -22.43 1.37 25.62
C GLN A 183 -23.53 2.26 25.06
N GLY A 184 -23.39 2.74 23.81
CA GLY A 184 -24.42 3.53 23.12
C GLY A 184 -25.77 2.79 23.00
N LEU A 185 -25.75 1.52 22.62
CA LEU A 185 -26.96 0.69 22.49
C LEU A 185 -27.63 0.37 23.84
N ILE A 186 -26.84 0.10 24.88
CA ILE A 186 -27.34 -0.16 26.23
C ILE A 186 -28.05 1.10 26.76
N LEU A 187 -27.40 2.27 26.66
CA LEU A 187 -27.96 3.54 27.11
C LEU A 187 -29.27 3.88 26.40
N LEU A 188 -29.30 3.83 25.07
CA LEU A 188 -30.50 4.12 24.26
C LEU A 188 -31.71 3.25 24.65
N ARG A 189 -31.43 2.05 25.12
CA ARG A 189 -32.46 1.05 25.37
C ARG A 189 -32.92 1.02 26.82
N GLU A 190 -31.99 1.15 27.77
CA GLU A 190 -32.32 1.10 29.20
C GLU A 190 -33.02 2.37 29.68
N ILE A 191 -32.68 3.52 29.08
CA ILE A 191 -33.24 4.82 29.43
C ILE A 191 -34.40 5.14 28.49
N SER A 192 -35.62 5.15 29.04
CA SER A 192 -36.82 5.57 28.30
C SER A 192 -37.13 7.05 28.52
N LYS A 193 -37.76 7.70 27.53
CA LYS A 193 -38.22 9.10 27.61
C LYS A 193 -38.96 9.45 28.91
N GLN A 194 -39.84 8.57 29.38
CA GLN A 194 -40.61 8.78 30.62
C GLN A 194 -39.70 8.72 31.86
N SER A 195 -38.85 7.69 31.95
CA SER A 195 -37.90 7.55 33.07
C SER A 195 -36.94 8.74 33.13
N PHE A 196 -36.36 9.09 31.98
CA PHE A 196 -35.44 10.21 31.84
C PHE A 196 -36.09 11.53 32.27
N HIS A 197 -37.30 11.84 31.78
CA HIS A 197 -37.99 13.07 32.12
C HIS A 197 -38.41 13.11 33.60
N SER A 198 -38.72 11.96 34.21
CA SER A 198 -39.03 11.89 35.64
C SER A 198 -37.81 12.12 36.53
N SER A 199 -36.63 11.64 36.13
CA SER A 199 -35.38 11.87 36.87
C SER A 199 -34.82 13.26 36.62
N TYR A 200 -34.98 13.79 35.41
CA TYR A 200 -34.37 15.05 34.97
C TYR A 200 -35.37 15.87 34.12
N PRO A 201 -36.34 16.57 34.74
CA PRO A 201 -37.37 17.29 34.00
C PRO A 201 -36.81 18.46 33.15
N GLN A 202 -35.65 19.00 33.55
CA GLN A 202 -34.98 20.11 32.87
C GLN A 202 -34.18 19.67 31.62
N LEU A 203 -33.90 18.38 31.47
CA LEU A 203 -33.06 17.87 30.37
C LEU A 203 -33.90 17.39 29.20
N SER A 204 -33.49 17.76 27.99
CA SER A 204 -34.14 17.29 26.76
C SER A 204 -33.71 15.87 26.42
N HIS A 205 -34.66 14.95 26.33
CA HIS A 205 -34.42 13.55 25.91
C HIS A 205 -33.76 13.46 24.52
N PHE A 206 -34.02 14.42 23.63
CA PHE A 206 -33.39 14.42 22.31
C PHE A 206 -31.86 14.57 22.39
N ARG A 207 -31.34 15.37 23.34
CA ARG A 207 -29.88 15.54 23.53
C ARG A 207 -29.23 14.25 23.99
N PHE A 208 -29.90 13.51 24.88
CA PHE A 208 -29.47 12.20 25.33
C PHE A 208 -29.38 11.22 24.15
N VAL A 209 -30.41 11.16 23.30
CA VAL A 209 -30.41 10.31 22.10
C VAL A 209 -29.30 10.71 21.14
N LEU A 210 -29.12 12.00 20.86
CA LEU A 210 -28.06 12.51 19.98
C LEU A 210 -26.67 12.13 20.51
N SER A 211 -26.43 12.26 21.82
CA SER A 211 -25.18 11.86 22.44
C SER A 211 -24.92 10.36 22.28
N CYS A 212 -25.93 9.51 22.40
CA CYS A 212 -25.75 8.06 22.21
C CYS A 212 -25.53 7.71 20.73
N LEU A 213 -26.22 8.40 19.80
CA LEU A 213 -26.00 8.22 18.37
C LEU A 213 -24.56 8.63 17.98
N LEU A 214 -24.02 9.68 18.58
CA LEU A 214 -22.65 10.11 18.36
C LEU A 214 -21.64 9.02 18.76
N ARG A 215 -21.84 8.38 19.92
CA ARG A 215 -21.02 7.22 20.36
C ARG A 215 -21.07 6.07 19.35
N LEU A 216 -22.27 5.72 18.87
CA LEU A 216 -22.42 4.70 17.84
C LEU A 216 -21.67 5.05 16.55
N ILE A 217 -21.76 6.31 16.09
CA ILE A 217 -21.05 6.78 14.89
C ILE A 217 -19.54 6.67 15.09
N MET A 218 -19.00 7.09 16.24
CA MET A 218 -17.56 6.99 16.52
C MET A 218 -17.08 5.54 16.55
N GLY A 219 -17.83 4.65 17.20
CA GLY A 219 -17.48 3.21 17.22
C GLY A 219 -17.50 2.57 15.83
N TYR A 220 -18.48 2.91 14.98
CA TYR A 220 -18.49 2.42 13.60
C TYR A 220 -17.39 3.04 12.72
N LEU A 221 -17.03 4.32 12.93
CA LEU A 221 -15.88 4.94 12.25
C LEU A 221 -14.58 4.27 12.67
N PHE A 222 -14.41 3.92 13.94
CA PHE A 222 -13.27 3.14 14.42
C PHE A 222 -13.21 1.77 13.75
N LEU A 223 -14.32 1.00 13.74
CA LEU A 223 -14.33 -0.32 13.10
C LEU A 223 -14.02 -0.25 11.61
N LEU A 224 -14.44 0.81 10.91
CA LEU A 224 -14.11 1.02 9.51
C LEU A 224 -12.62 1.33 9.31
N ASN A 225 -12.04 2.23 10.11
CA ASN A 225 -10.61 2.51 10.09
C ASN A 225 -9.80 1.25 10.39
N LEU A 226 -10.14 0.55 11.47
CA LEU A 226 -9.54 -0.72 11.87
C LEU A 226 -9.55 -1.72 10.72
N PHE A 227 -10.68 -1.88 10.03
CA PHE A 227 -10.78 -2.78 8.89
C PHE A 227 -9.83 -2.40 7.76
N VAL A 228 -9.86 -1.14 7.33
CA VAL A 228 -9.02 -0.65 6.22
C VAL A 228 -7.54 -0.81 6.57
N THR A 229 -7.13 -0.38 7.75
CA THR A 229 -5.72 -0.46 8.16
C THR A 229 -5.23 -1.90 8.31
N ILE A 230 -6.07 -2.80 8.85
CA ILE A 230 -5.70 -4.22 8.95
C ILE A 230 -5.49 -4.85 7.56
N VAL A 231 -6.37 -4.57 6.60
CA VAL A 231 -6.25 -5.20 5.27
C VAL A 231 -5.09 -4.62 4.45
N GLN A 232 -4.67 -3.40 4.75
CA GLN A 232 -3.51 -2.73 4.15
C GLN A 232 -2.17 -3.18 4.74
N ALA A 233 -2.18 -3.77 5.95
CA ALA A 233 -0.94 -4.12 6.61
C ALA A 233 -0.21 -5.31 5.93
N ASP A 234 1.06 -5.10 5.67
CA ASP A 234 2.06 -6.02 5.11
C ASP A 234 2.80 -6.82 6.19
N ALA A 235 2.96 -6.24 7.38
CA ALA A 235 3.67 -6.83 8.51
C ALA A 235 2.79 -6.96 9.76
N VAL A 236 3.04 -8.03 10.52
CA VAL A 236 2.31 -8.33 11.78
C VAL A 236 2.45 -7.19 12.81
N ILE A 237 3.64 -6.58 12.89
CA ILE A 237 3.91 -5.53 13.87
C ILE A 237 3.14 -4.24 13.56
N ASN A 238 2.99 -3.91 12.27
CA ASN A 238 2.24 -2.74 11.80
C ASN A 238 0.77 -2.85 12.24
N ILE A 239 0.17 -4.04 12.06
CA ILE A 239 -1.20 -4.34 12.53
C ILE A 239 -1.39 -3.96 14.01
N PHE A 240 -0.48 -4.39 14.89
CA PHE A 240 -0.62 -4.12 16.31
C PHE A 240 -0.41 -2.65 16.66
N PHE A 241 0.55 -1.97 16.02
CA PHE A 241 0.76 -0.54 16.25
C PHE A 241 -0.44 0.29 15.81
N ASP A 242 -1.04 -0.06 14.68
CA ASP A 242 -2.20 0.65 14.16
C ASP A 242 -3.44 0.44 15.03
N ILE A 243 -3.65 -0.78 15.54
CA ILE A 243 -4.73 -1.07 16.51
C ILE A 243 -4.56 -0.22 17.77
N LEU A 244 -3.35 -0.15 18.34
CA LEU A 244 -3.06 0.65 19.53
C LEU A 244 -3.24 2.15 19.29
N ALA A 245 -2.83 2.63 18.11
CA ALA A 245 -3.00 4.03 17.73
C ALA A 245 -4.48 4.41 17.61
N LEU A 246 -5.30 3.56 16.99
CA LEU A 246 -6.73 3.76 16.87
C LEU A 246 -7.44 3.68 18.25
N GLU A 247 -7.03 2.73 19.11
CA GLU A 247 -7.55 2.60 20.49
C GLU A 247 -7.29 3.88 21.30
N PHE A 248 -6.09 4.47 21.17
CA PHE A 248 -5.77 5.73 21.84
C PHE A 248 -6.73 6.86 21.47
N VAL A 249 -7.12 6.97 20.19
CA VAL A 249 -8.06 8.00 19.72
C VAL A 249 -9.45 7.80 20.33
N GLN A 250 -9.87 6.56 20.54
CA GLN A 250 -11.13 6.24 21.21
C GLN A 250 -11.11 6.64 22.68
N HIS A 251 -10.03 6.33 23.40
CA HIS A 251 -9.91 6.66 24.83
C HIS A 251 -9.65 8.14 25.14
N LEU A 252 -9.51 8.98 24.11
CA LEU A 252 -9.26 10.41 24.30
C LEU A 252 -10.34 11.07 25.16
N ASP A 253 -11.60 10.64 24.99
CA ASP A 253 -12.72 11.22 25.71
C ASP A 253 -12.77 10.81 27.19
N ASP A 254 -12.52 9.55 27.51
CA ASP A 254 -12.39 9.05 28.87
C ASP A 254 -11.20 9.71 29.60
N VAL A 255 -10.05 9.83 28.92
CA VAL A 255 -8.87 10.52 29.46
C VAL A 255 -9.20 11.99 29.74
N ALA A 256 -9.84 12.68 28.79
CA ALA A 256 -10.25 14.07 28.95
C ALA A 256 -11.23 14.25 30.12
N PHE A 257 -12.18 13.33 30.30
CA PHE A 257 -13.10 13.31 31.43
C PHE A 257 -12.38 13.09 32.76
N ALA A 258 -11.45 12.13 32.81
CA ALA A 258 -10.64 11.85 33.99
C ALA A 258 -9.75 13.04 34.40
N LEU A 259 -9.16 13.74 33.44
CA LEU A 259 -8.38 14.96 33.67
C LEU A 259 -9.27 16.10 34.20
N ALA A 260 -10.47 16.28 33.63
CA ALA A 260 -11.45 17.23 34.12
C ALA A 260 -11.89 16.93 35.57
N ARG A 261 -12.02 15.64 35.93
CA ARG A 261 -12.35 15.19 37.29
C ARG A 261 -11.21 15.38 38.30
N LYS A 262 -9.97 15.52 37.85
CA LYS A 262 -8.78 15.80 38.69
C LYS A 262 -8.50 17.30 38.88
N ASP A 263 -9.43 18.18 38.51
CA ASP A 263 -9.31 19.65 38.57
C ASP A 263 -8.21 20.25 37.67
N MET A 264 -7.67 19.48 36.72
CA MET A 264 -6.58 19.97 35.85
C MET A 264 -7.08 21.00 34.81
N LEU A 265 -8.38 20.97 34.49
CA LEU A 265 -9.01 21.84 33.48
C LEU A 265 -9.90 22.93 34.10
N GLY A 266 -9.83 23.10 35.43
CA GLY A 266 -10.51 24.15 36.17
C GLY A 266 -11.78 23.71 36.90
N ARG A 267 -12.15 24.50 37.92
CA ARG A 267 -13.20 24.18 38.88
C ARG A 267 -14.59 24.00 38.27
N GLY A 268 -14.89 24.68 37.17
CA GLY A 268 -16.16 24.55 36.46
C GLY A 268 -16.35 23.15 35.86
N LEU A 269 -15.30 22.61 35.25
CA LEU A 269 -15.28 21.25 34.72
C LEU A 269 -15.27 20.21 35.85
N LEU A 270 -14.48 20.43 36.91
CA LEU A 270 -14.49 19.58 38.10
C LEU A 270 -15.90 19.47 38.71
N ALA A 271 -16.60 20.59 38.83
CA ALA A 271 -17.95 20.62 39.37
C ALA A 271 -18.93 19.85 38.49
N ALA A 272 -18.76 19.86 37.17
CA ALA A 272 -19.63 19.13 36.25
C ALA A 272 -19.34 17.61 36.22
N THR A 273 -18.06 17.21 36.29
CA THR A 273 -17.64 15.80 36.25
C THR A 273 -17.74 15.08 37.59
N SER A 274 -17.78 15.82 38.71
CA SER A 274 -17.97 15.23 40.05
C SER A 274 -19.41 14.86 40.38
N VAL A 275 -20.38 15.24 39.53
CA VAL A 275 -21.79 14.88 39.69
C VAL A 275 -22.03 13.48 39.15
N GLU A 276 -22.34 12.54 40.04
CA GLU A 276 -22.75 11.20 39.65
C GLU A 276 -24.22 11.22 39.19
N TYR A 277 -24.46 11.03 37.90
CA TYR A 277 -25.80 10.98 37.33
C TYR A 277 -26.36 9.56 37.40
N ARG A 278 -27.40 9.38 38.22
CA ARG A 278 -28.14 8.12 38.35
C ARG A 278 -29.51 8.25 37.68
N VAL A 279 -29.84 7.34 36.77
CA VAL A 279 -31.14 7.30 36.09
C VAL A 279 -31.87 6.04 36.55
N LEU A 280 -33.16 6.17 36.87
CA LEU A 280 -33.96 5.02 37.27
C LEU A 280 -34.13 4.06 36.08
N LYS A 281 -33.91 2.76 36.29
CA LYS A 281 -34.16 1.73 35.27
C LYS A 281 -35.62 1.80 34.81
N ARG A 282 -35.86 1.62 33.50
CA ARG A 282 -37.22 1.60 32.93
C ARG A 282 -38.17 0.63 33.64
N GLU A 283 -37.66 -0.47 34.19
CA GLU A 283 -38.46 -1.46 34.90
C GLU A 283 -38.77 -1.06 36.33
N ALA A 284 -37.79 -0.51 37.04
CA ALA A 284 -38.00 0.10 38.36
C ALA A 284 -39.02 1.24 38.26
N TRP A 285 -38.91 2.08 37.23
CA TRP A 285 -39.89 3.14 36.97
C TRP A 285 -41.30 2.59 36.77
N LYS A 286 -41.47 1.48 36.04
CA LYS A 286 -42.78 0.81 35.88
C LYS A 286 -43.31 0.21 37.16
N ALA A 287 -42.45 -0.22 38.08
CA ALA A 287 -42.84 -0.73 39.38
C ALA A 287 -43.33 0.43 40.27
N VAL A 288 -42.57 1.52 40.32
CA VAL A 288 -42.92 2.76 41.05
C VAL A 288 -44.23 3.36 40.53
N SER A 289 -44.38 3.53 39.22
CA SER A 289 -45.60 4.10 38.65
C SER A 289 -46.84 3.19 38.83
N ARG A 290 -46.67 1.87 38.96
CA ARG A 290 -47.78 0.97 39.32
C ARG A 290 -48.16 1.06 40.79
N SER A 291 -47.19 1.16 41.70
CA SER A 291 -47.49 1.28 43.14
C SER A 291 -48.16 2.61 43.46
N GLU A 292 -47.80 3.68 42.75
CA GLU A 292 -48.40 5.00 42.93
C GLU A 292 -49.86 5.04 42.45
N VAL A 293 -50.18 4.41 41.33
CA VAL A 293 -51.58 4.25 40.84
C VAL A 293 -52.42 3.42 41.83
N LEU A 294 -51.86 2.36 42.42
CA LEU A 294 -52.57 1.56 43.42
C LEU A 294 -52.80 2.32 44.73
N ARG A 295 -51.90 3.21 45.11
CA ARG A 295 -52.01 4.02 46.32
C ARG A 295 -53.04 5.16 46.18
N GLN A 296 -53.25 5.68 44.97
CA GLN A 296 -54.30 6.68 44.70
C GLN A 296 -55.70 6.06 44.47
N GLY A 297 -55.79 4.77 44.15
CA GLY A 297 -57.07 4.07 43.94
C GLY A 297 -57.71 3.44 45.19
N GLY A 298 -57.14 3.60 46.39
CA GLY A 298 -57.53 2.88 47.61
C GLY A 298 -58.69 3.47 48.44
N GLY A 299 -59.49 4.39 47.89
CA GLY A 299 -60.63 4.99 48.59
C GLY A 299 -61.95 4.69 47.87
N GLY A 300 -62.55 3.52 48.10
CA GLY A 300 -63.88 3.20 47.56
C GLY A 300 -64.25 1.72 47.59
N GLU A 301 -64.99 1.35 48.64
CA GLU A 301 -66.02 0.29 48.75
C GLU A 301 -65.75 -1.17 48.31
N SER A 302 -65.74 -2.02 49.34
CA SER A 302 -66.37 -3.35 49.46
C SER A 302 -67.21 -3.84 48.27
N GLY A 303 -66.80 -4.93 47.62
CA GLY A 303 -67.66 -5.61 46.65
C GLY A 303 -66.96 -6.59 45.71
N ASP A 304 -66.91 -7.84 46.16
CA ASP A 304 -66.87 -9.07 45.36
C ASP A 304 -65.56 -9.54 44.69
N SER A 305 -65.26 -10.79 45.01
CA SER A 305 -63.99 -11.48 44.80
C SER A 305 -64.05 -12.31 43.51
N HIS A 306 -63.77 -11.70 42.36
CA HIS A 306 -63.45 -12.46 41.14
C HIS A 306 -61.98 -12.36 40.76
N ARG A 307 -61.25 -13.38 41.20
CA ARG A 307 -59.82 -13.63 40.98
C ARG A 307 -59.57 -14.00 39.51
N HIS A 308 -59.54 -13.01 38.61
CA HIS A 308 -59.06 -13.21 37.25
C HIS A 308 -57.53 -13.31 37.26
N HIS A 309 -57.00 -14.52 37.03
CA HIS A 309 -55.60 -14.75 36.70
C HIS A 309 -55.26 -14.00 35.40
N ARG A 310 -54.85 -12.74 35.53
CA ARG A 310 -54.24 -11.99 34.41
C ARG A 310 -52.91 -12.64 34.11
N HIS A 311 -52.81 -13.25 32.93
CA HIS A 311 -51.55 -13.69 32.36
C HIS A 311 -50.54 -12.54 32.42
N HIS A 312 -49.55 -12.67 33.30
CA HIS A 312 -48.41 -11.76 33.34
C HIS A 312 -47.71 -11.83 31.97
N PRO A 313 -47.66 -10.73 31.20
CA PRO A 313 -46.92 -10.72 29.94
C PRO A 313 -45.47 -11.06 30.26
N LYS A 314 -44.97 -12.16 29.67
CA LYS A 314 -43.59 -12.62 29.85
C LYS A 314 -42.61 -11.46 29.56
N PRO A 315 -41.58 -11.26 30.39
CA PRO A 315 -40.78 -10.03 30.39
C PRO A 315 -39.96 -9.85 29.11
N ARG A 316 -40.04 -8.64 28.52
CA ARG A 316 -39.28 -8.17 27.34
C ARG A 316 -37.75 -8.14 27.52
N ARG A 317 -37.21 -8.58 28.67
CA ARG A 317 -35.75 -8.61 28.97
C ARG A 317 -34.95 -9.44 27.97
N ILE A 318 -35.53 -10.54 27.48
CA ILE A 318 -34.85 -11.45 26.56
C ILE A 318 -34.41 -10.73 25.28
N ARG A 319 -35.25 -9.84 24.72
CA ARG A 319 -34.96 -9.15 23.44
C ARG A 319 -33.73 -8.21 23.49
N CYS A 320 -33.20 -7.82 24.65
CA CYS A 320 -31.98 -6.98 24.73
C CYS A 320 -30.73 -7.70 24.34
N ARG A 321 -30.51 -8.78 25.08
CA ARG A 321 -29.27 -9.52 24.99
C ARG A 321 -29.17 -10.06 23.57
N TRP A 322 -30.31 -10.39 22.94
CA TRP A 322 -30.37 -10.74 21.53
C TRP A 322 -30.01 -9.60 20.58
N ILE A 323 -30.50 -8.36 20.77
CA ILE A 323 -30.14 -7.25 19.86
C ILE A 323 -28.63 -6.97 19.95
N LEU A 324 -28.08 -6.83 21.16
CA LEU A 324 -26.65 -6.57 21.33
C LEU A 324 -25.79 -7.70 20.76
N LYS A 325 -26.15 -8.96 21.08
CA LYS A 325 -25.47 -10.13 20.50
C LYS A 325 -25.59 -10.19 18.99
N ALA A 326 -26.75 -9.82 18.44
CA ALA A 326 -26.96 -9.78 16.99
C ALA A 326 -26.11 -8.69 16.33
N THR A 327 -26.01 -7.49 16.93
CA THR A 327 -25.14 -6.42 16.41
C THR A 327 -23.68 -6.87 16.37
N TYR A 328 -23.16 -7.44 17.45
CA TYR A 328 -21.79 -7.99 17.45
C TYR A 328 -21.61 -9.12 16.47
N ALA A 329 -22.58 -10.05 16.39
CA ALA A 329 -22.54 -11.15 15.43
C ALA A 329 -22.54 -10.64 13.98
N ILE A 330 -23.29 -9.59 13.66
CA ILE A 330 -23.31 -8.98 12.33
C ILE A 330 -21.99 -8.29 12.03
N ASN A 331 -21.45 -7.50 12.98
CA ASN A 331 -20.17 -6.82 12.80
C ASN A 331 -19.02 -7.82 12.61
N ILE A 332 -18.91 -8.86 13.45
CA ILE A 332 -17.86 -9.87 13.31
C ILE A 332 -18.00 -10.64 11.99
N MET A 333 -19.20 -11.06 11.61
CA MET A 333 -19.42 -11.76 10.34
C MET A 333 -19.04 -10.86 9.16
N GLY A 334 -19.46 -9.60 9.16
CA GLY A 334 -19.14 -8.65 8.09
C GLY A 334 -17.64 -8.43 7.93
N LEU A 335 -16.93 -8.12 9.02
CA LEU A 335 -15.49 -7.85 8.99
C LEU A 335 -14.68 -9.11 8.64
N VAL A 336 -14.99 -10.26 9.24
CA VAL A 336 -14.32 -11.52 8.94
C VAL A 336 -14.56 -11.95 7.49
N THR A 337 -15.81 -11.86 6.99
CA THR A 337 -16.09 -12.13 5.59
C THR A 337 -15.32 -11.17 4.68
N GLY A 338 -15.21 -9.90 5.04
CA GLY A 338 -14.38 -8.93 4.31
C GLY A 338 -12.92 -9.35 4.21
N VAL A 339 -12.29 -9.70 5.32
CA VAL A 339 -10.88 -10.16 5.34
C VAL A 339 -10.71 -11.46 4.57
N ILE A 340 -11.64 -12.41 4.66
CA ILE A 340 -11.58 -13.67 3.90
C ILE A 340 -11.67 -13.40 2.39
N LEU A 341 -12.60 -12.56 1.96
CA LEU A 341 -12.75 -12.21 0.54
C LEU A 341 -11.50 -11.51 0.00
N ILE A 342 -10.93 -10.59 0.77
CA ILE A 342 -9.69 -9.91 0.39
C ILE A 342 -8.52 -10.90 0.37
N GLY A 343 -8.42 -11.80 1.35
CA GLY A 343 -7.37 -12.81 1.41
C GLY A 343 -7.40 -13.82 0.26
N GLU A 344 -8.59 -14.17 -0.25
CA GLU A 344 -8.74 -14.97 -1.46
C GLU A 344 -8.28 -14.20 -2.70
N LYS A 345 -8.62 -12.92 -2.83
CA LYS A 345 -8.12 -12.05 -3.91
C LYS A 345 -6.59 -11.89 -3.87
N GLN A 346 -6.02 -11.69 -2.69
CA GLN A 346 -4.57 -11.65 -2.49
C GLN A 346 -3.91 -12.98 -2.88
N LYS A 347 -4.59 -14.12 -2.70
CA LYS A 347 -4.09 -15.43 -3.13
C LYS A 347 -4.16 -15.61 -4.64
N GLN A 348 -5.19 -15.06 -5.28
CA GLN A 348 -5.38 -15.13 -6.73
C GLN A 348 -4.42 -14.22 -7.49
N GLY A 349 -3.76 -13.28 -6.79
CA GLY A 349 -2.88 -12.30 -7.43
C GLY A 349 -3.63 -11.12 -8.02
N ASP A 350 -4.90 -10.91 -7.64
CA ASP A 350 -5.75 -9.81 -8.17
C ASP A 350 -5.16 -8.41 -7.91
N TYR A 351 -4.26 -8.29 -6.93
CA TYR A 351 -3.59 -7.04 -6.56
C TYR A 351 -2.16 -6.96 -7.09
N LEU A 352 -1.69 -7.97 -7.83
CA LEU A 352 -0.37 -7.93 -8.47
C LEU A 352 -0.44 -7.09 -9.75
N CYS A 353 0.66 -6.44 -10.06
CA CYS A 353 0.81 -5.81 -11.35
C CYS A 353 0.84 -6.89 -12.46
N ASN A 354 -0.04 -6.80 -13.45
CA ASN A 354 -0.05 -7.80 -14.53
C ASN A 354 1.09 -7.63 -15.54
N ASN A 355 1.61 -6.40 -15.68
CA ASN A 355 2.64 -6.05 -16.64
C ASN A 355 3.69 -5.16 -15.96
N LEU A 356 4.96 -5.52 -16.01
CA LEU A 356 6.07 -4.75 -15.46
C LEU A 356 6.93 -4.18 -16.59
N SER A 357 7.41 -2.95 -16.45
CA SER A 357 8.51 -2.42 -17.26
C SER A 357 9.79 -2.59 -16.48
N ILE A 358 10.76 -3.24 -17.11
CA ILE A 358 12.04 -3.52 -16.51
C ILE A 358 13.13 -2.84 -17.33
N ASN A 359 14.00 -2.11 -16.64
CA ASN A 359 15.13 -1.44 -17.23
C ASN A 359 16.42 -1.87 -16.53
N PHE A 360 17.24 -2.61 -17.25
CA PHE A 360 18.57 -3.03 -16.90
C PHE A 360 19.59 -1.97 -17.35
N GLY A 361 20.63 -1.77 -16.53
CA GLY A 361 21.79 -0.98 -16.94
C GLY A 361 22.58 -1.61 -18.10
N GLY A 362 23.53 -0.86 -18.65
CA GLY A 362 24.38 -1.28 -19.78
C GLY A 362 25.49 -2.28 -19.44
N ARG A 363 25.26 -3.23 -18.52
CA ARG A 363 26.26 -4.26 -18.16
C ARG A 363 26.37 -5.32 -19.26
N ILE A 364 27.57 -5.88 -19.40
CA ILE A 364 27.92 -6.85 -20.43
C ILE A 364 28.57 -8.07 -19.77
N TRP A 365 28.30 -9.27 -20.29
CA TRP A 365 28.98 -10.50 -19.92
C TRP A 365 29.53 -11.18 -21.18
N GLU A 366 30.84 -11.10 -21.40
CA GLU A 366 31.50 -11.45 -22.67
C GLU A 366 31.52 -12.96 -22.98
N ASN A 367 31.45 -13.81 -21.95
CA ASN A 367 31.62 -15.26 -22.05
C ASN A 367 30.41 -16.01 -21.48
N ALA A 368 29.19 -15.56 -21.80
CA ALA A 368 27.98 -16.26 -21.40
C ALA A 368 27.89 -17.59 -22.16
N LEU A 369 27.59 -18.68 -21.46
CA LEU A 369 27.41 -19.99 -22.09
C LEU A 369 25.96 -20.12 -22.53
N VAL A 370 25.74 -20.35 -23.81
CA VAL A 370 24.42 -20.43 -24.41
C VAL A 370 24.20 -21.82 -24.97
N ARG A 371 23.14 -22.49 -24.51
CA ARG A 371 22.75 -23.79 -25.02
C ARG A 371 22.14 -23.64 -26.42
N ASN A 372 22.52 -24.51 -27.34
CA ASN A 372 21.82 -24.60 -28.61
C ASN A 372 20.49 -25.35 -28.41
N ARG A 373 19.36 -24.66 -28.59
CA ARG A 373 18.04 -25.25 -28.46
C ARG A 373 17.71 -26.25 -29.57
N THR A 374 18.19 -26.02 -30.79
CA THR A 374 17.91 -26.93 -31.92
C THR A 374 18.70 -28.23 -31.82
N ASP A 375 19.90 -28.17 -31.23
CA ASP A 375 20.73 -29.33 -30.97
C ASP A 375 21.27 -29.30 -29.53
N PRO A 376 20.52 -29.86 -28.56
CA PRO A 376 20.93 -29.90 -27.16
C PRO A 376 22.21 -30.71 -26.90
N THR A 377 22.70 -31.46 -27.90
CA THR A 377 23.94 -32.26 -27.80
C THR A 377 25.19 -31.46 -28.17
N GLN A 378 25.03 -30.31 -28.81
CA GLN A 378 26.15 -29.42 -29.12
C GLN A 378 26.65 -28.76 -27.84
N GLU A 379 27.98 -28.64 -27.70
CA GLU A 379 28.58 -27.92 -26.58
C GLU A 379 28.04 -26.48 -26.52
N PRO A 380 27.77 -25.95 -25.31
CA PRO A 380 27.33 -24.57 -25.14
C PRO A 380 28.29 -23.60 -25.81
N GLN A 381 27.74 -22.66 -26.57
CA GLN A 381 28.55 -21.65 -27.26
C GLN A 381 28.81 -20.48 -26.31
N GLN A 382 30.02 -19.94 -26.33
CA GLN A 382 30.32 -18.69 -25.65
C GLN A 382 29.80 -17.53 -26.51
N LYS A 383 28.88 -16.75 -25.95
CA LYS A 383 28.35 -15.53 -26.58
C LYS A 383 28.48 -14.35 -25.61
N THR A 384 28.55 -13.15 -26.16
CA THR A 384 28.48 -11.94 -25.36
C THR A 384 27.03 -11.55 -25.10
N LEU A 385 26.67 -11.46 -23.83
CA LEU A 385 25.36 -11.03 -23.34
C LEU A 385 25.37 -9.55 -23.01
N VAL A 386 24.36 -8.80 -23.45
CA VAL A 386 24.16 -7.40 -23.08
C VAL A 386 22.85 -7.27 -22.30
N TYR A 387 22.93 -6.88 -21.02
CA TYR A 387 21.78 -6.92 -20.12
C TYR A 387 20.67 -5.94 -20.50
N SER A 388 21.00 -4.78 -21.05
CA SER A 388 20.00 -3.81 -21.50
C SER A 388 19.09 -4.33 -22.60
N TYR A 389 19.39 -5.48 -23.21
CA TYR A 389 18.53 -6.09 -24.22
C TYR A 389 17.39 -6.90 -23.61
N PHE A 390 17.44 -7.12 -22.29
CA PHE A 390 16.28 -7.61 -21.55
C PHE A 390 15.30 -6.49 -21.18
N ASN A 391 15.62 -5.23 -21.49
CA ASN A 391 14.73 -4.09 -21.18
C ASN A 391 13.35 -4.28 -21.81
N GLY A 392 12.30 -3.78 -21.18
CA GLY A 392 10.96 -3.76 -21.76
C GLY A 392 9.92 -4.43 -20.88
N VAL A 393 8.86 -4.97 -21.50
CA VAL A 393 7.67 -5.42 -20.79
C VAL A 393 7.78 -6.88 -20.40
N TYR A 394 7.42 -7.17 -19.15
CA TYR A 394 7.26 -8.50 -18.59
C TYR A 394 5.82 -8.69 -18.15
N LYS A 395 5.24 -9.85 -18.41
CA LYS A 395 3.85 -10.15 -18.09
C LYS A 395 3.75 -11.26 -17.06
N LEU A 396 2.81 -11.13 -16.13
CA LEU A 396 2.49 -12.16 -15.15
C LEU A 396 2.04 -13.43 -15.87
N ASN A 397 2.80 -14.52 -15.71
CA ASN A 397 2.61 -15.79 -16.40
C ASN A 397 2.72 -16.98 -15.43
N GLY A 398 1.79 -17.04 -14.48
CA GLY A 398 1.70 -18.12 -13.50
C GLY A 398 2.51 -17.86 -12.23
N THR A 399 2.92 -18.94 -11.56
CA THR A 399 3.61 -18.89 -10.27
C THR A 399 4.80 -19.86 -10.22
N HIS A 400 5.85 -19.49 -9.50
CA HIS A 400 7.00 -20.34 -9.16
C HIS A 400 7.20 -20.31 -7.64
N ASP A 401 7.31 -21.48 -6.99
CA ASP A 401 7.38 -21.60 -5.52
C ASP A 401 6.28 -20.84 -4.75
N GLY A 402 5.10 -20.68 -5.37
CA GLY A 402 3.96 -19.97 -4.80
C GLY A 402 4.00 -18.44 -4.97
N TYR A 403 5.05 -17.88 -5.56
CA TYR A 403 5.19 -16.46 -5.90
C TYR A 403 4.87 -16.21 -7.37
N PRO A 404 4.55 -14.97 -7.78
CA PRO A 404 4.26 -14.66 -9.17
C PRO A 404 5.50 -14.87 -10.05
N LYS A 405 5.25 -15.32 -11.27
CA LYS A 405 6.29 -15.44 -12.31
C LYS A 405 6.04 -14.41 -13.39
N TYR A 406 7.04 -13.61 -13.71
CA TYR A 406 6.96 -12.62 -14.79
C TYR A 406 7.82 -13.05 -15.97
N THR A 407 7.20 -13.21 -17.13
CA THR A 407 7.89 -13.63 -18.36
C THR A 407 8.01 -12.45 -19.32
N GLU A 408 9.20 -12.27 -19.86
CA GLU A 408 9.51 -11.25 -20.87
C GLU A 408 8.60 -11.36 -22.09
N GLN A 409 8.17 -10.21 -22.62
CA GLN A 409 7.37 -10.11 -23.84
C GLN A 409 8.23 -9.67 -25.03
N ASN A 410 7.76 -9.97 -26.24
CA ASN A 410 8.37 -9.61 -27.50
C ASN A 410 8.52 -8.09 -27.64
N LYS A 411 9.71 -7.64 -28.04
CA LYS A 411 10.07 -6.21 -28.07
C LYS A 411 9.44 -5.43 -29.22
N LEU A 412 9.00 -6.13 -30.27
CA LEU A 412 8.42 -5.49 -31.45
C LEU A 412 6.94 -5.17 -31.27
N ASN A 413 6.19 -6.13 -30.72
CA ASN A 413 4.73 -6.06 -30.66
C ASN A 413 4.15 -6.24 -29.24
N GLY A 414 4.98 -6.53 -28.23
CA GLY A 414 4.55 -6.78 -26.86
C GLY A 414 3.83 -8.12 -26.65
N SER A 415 3.79 -9.02 -27.65
CA SER A 415 3.16 -10.34 -27.52
C SER A 415 4.07 -11.34 -26.82
N GLU A 416 3.53 -12.50 -26.47
CA GLU A 416 4.37 -13.62 -26.03
C GLU A 416 5.29 -14.06 -27.19
N PHE A 417 6.49 -14.54 -26.85
CA PHE A 417 7.41 -15.09 -27.84
C PHE A 417 6.88 -16.43 -28.36
N THR A 418 6.84 -16.59 -29.69
CA THR A 418 6.37 -17.81 -30.36
C THR A 418 7.50 -18.78 -30.65
N GLU A 419 8.65 -18.26 -31.06
CA GLU A 419 9.82 -19.04 -31.47
C GLU A 419 10.89 -19.07 -30.38
N THR A 420 11.17 -17.91 -29.77
CA THR A 420 12.14 -17.76 -28.69
C THR A 420 11.48 -17.95 -27.32
N ILE A 421 12.30 -18.09 -26.28
CA ILE A 421 11.84 -18.17 -24.88
C ILE A 421 12.20 -16.83 -24.24
N GLY A 422 11.22 -16.18 -23.60
CA GLY A 422 11.48 -14.96 -22.83
C GLY A 422 12.24 -15.28 -21.53
N ALA A 423 13.06 -14.34 -21.07
CA ALA A 423 13.62 -14.43 -19.73
C ALA A 423 12.53 -14.28 -18.65
N GLU A 424 12.79 -14.78 -17.45
CA GLU A 424 11.79 -14.83 -16.39
C GLU A 424 12.31 -14.24 -15.08
N PHE A 425 11.46 -13.50 -14.37
CA PHE A 425 11.64 -13.25 -12.95
C PHE A 425 10.81 -14.25 -12.15
N VAL A 426 11.48 -14.99 -11.28
CA VAL A 426 10.88 -15.96 -10.37
C VAL A 426 11.44 -15.76 -8.97
N TYR A 427 10.64 -16.04 -7.95
CA TYR A 427 11.15 -16.18 -6.60
C TYR A 427 11.73 -17.57 -6.40
N CYS A 428 12.90 -17.65 -5.78
CA CYS A 428 13.51 -18.91 -5.41
C CYS A 428 13.50 -19.12 -3.89
N GLU A 429 12.86 -20.19 -3.42
CA GLU A 429 12.83 -20.52 -1.99
C GLU A 429 14.23 -20.86 -1.43
N GLU A 430 15.09 -21.53 -2.21
CA GLU A 430 16.44 -21.92 -1.78
C GLU A 430 17.36 -20.72 -1.50
N GLU A 431 17.19 -19.65 -2.27
CA GLU A 431 17.98 -18.42 -2.17
C GLU A 431 17.27 -17.34 -1.32
N GLU A 432 16.03 -17.57 -0.92
CA GLU A 432 15.14 -16.59 -0.28
C GLU A 432 15.16 -15.24 -1.02
N SER A 433 15.18 -15.27 -2.35
CA SER A 433 15.42 -14.08 -3.19
C SER A 433 14.67 -14.18 -4.51
N TRP A 434 14.36 -13.02 -5.08
CA TRP A 434 13.94 -12.92 -6.47
C TRP A 434 15.16 -13.11 -7.39
N VAL A 435 14.97 -13.91 -8.43
CA VAL A 435 16.00 -14.18 -9.43
C VAL A 435 15.48 -13.89 -10.83
N PHE A 436 16.36 -13.32 -11.65
CA PHE A 436 16.17 -13.21 -13.08
C PHE A 436 16.89 -14.39 -13.75
N VAL A 437 16.18 -15.22 -14.50
CA VAL A 437 16.70 -16.45 -15.10
C VAL A 437 16.40 -16.50 -16.60
N HIS A 438 17.19 -17.29 -17.32
CA HIS A 438 16.90 -17.61 -18.70
C HIS A 438 17.29 -19.07 -18.99
N GLU A 439 16.38 -19.83 -19.61
CA GLU A 439 16.54 -21.28 -19.79
C GLU A 439 17.83 -21.71 -20.51
N ASP A 440 18.19 -21.02 -21.61
CA ASP A 440 19.36 -21.38 -22.42
C ASP A 440 20.67 -20.71 -21.98
N ILE A 441 20.66 -19.83 -20.97
CA ILE A 441 21.86 -19.06 -20.56
C ILE A 441 22.42 -19.65 -19.28
N ARG A 442 23.65 -20.16 -19.29
CA ARG A 442 24.25 -20.91 -18.17
C ARG A 442 25.50 -20.21 -17.62
N LYS A 443 25.68 -20.23 -16.29
CA LYS A 443 26.92 -19.78 -15.63
C LYS A 443 28.09 -20.75 -15.83
N ARG A 444 27.81 -22.05 -15.90
CA ARG A 444 28.82 -23.12 -15.95
C ARG A 444 28.46 -24.17 -16.99
N GLY A 445 29.48 -24.82 -17.57
CA GLY A 445 29.31 -25.80 -18.65
C GLY A 445 29.05 -27.24 -18.19
N THR A 446 29.00 -27.53 -16.88
CA THR A 446 28.78 -28.90 -16.38
C THR A 446 27.29 -29.19 -16.24
N GLU A 447 26.80 -30.25 -16.86
CA GLU A 447 25.40 -30.74 -16.82
C GLU A 447 24.93 -31.24 -15.43
N GLU A 448 25.60 -30.88 -14.33
CA GLU A 448 25.03 -31.18 -13.02
C GLU A 448 23.66 -30.49 -12.95
N GLU A 449 22.65 -31.20 -12.42
CA GLU A 449 21.25 -30.76 -12.32
C GLU A 449 21.15 -29.50 -11.44
N GLU A 450 21.55 -28.37 -12.00
CA GLU A 450 21.39 -27.05 -11.43
C GLU A 450 19.88 -26.79 -11.41
N SER A 451 19.31 -26.64 -10.21
CA SER A 451 17.95 -26.16 -10.04
C SER A 451 17.80 -24.85 -10.82
N SER A 452 16.62 -24.60 -11.41
CA SER A 452 16.33 -23.37 -12.18
C SER A 452 16.79 -22.10 -11.46
N CYS A 453 16.69 -22.12 -10.14
CA CYS A 453 17.16 -21.09 -9.22
C CYS A 453 18.66 -20.81 -9.26
N THR A 454 19.52 -21.83 -9.25
CA THR A 454 20.98 -21.65 -9.08
C THR A 454 21.63 -20.91 -10.25
N ASN A 455 21.02 -21.00 -11.42
CA ASN A 455 21.49 -20.40 -12.66
C ASN A 455 20.90 -19.00 -12.94
N TRP A 456 20.70 -18.21 -11.88
CA TRP A 456 20.21 -16.83 -11.98
C TRP A 456 21.20 -15.86 -12.65
N LEU A 457 20.74 -14.99 -13.53
CA LEU A 457 21.53 -13.91 -14.14
C LEU A 457 21.52 -12.64 -13.28
N LEU A 458 20.43 -12.36 -12.57
CA LEU A 458 20.36 -11.38 -11.48
C LEU A 458 19.72 -12.01 -10.25
N ARG A 459 20.06 -11.52 -9.06
CA ARG A 459 19.46 -11.92 -7.79
C ARG A 459 19.25 -10.69 -6.91
N SER A 460 18.07 -10.54 -6.34
CA SER A 460 17.78 -9.51 -5.34
C SER A 460 18.56 -9.74 -4.05
N PRO A 461 18.53 -8.79 -3.09
CA PRO A 461 18.80 -9.12 -1.70
C PRO A 461 17.84 -10.21 -1.21
N THR A 462 18.22 -10.91 -0.15
CA THR A 462 17.33 -11.86 0.52
C THR A 462 16.09 -11.11 0.99
N THR A 463 14.94 -11.52 0.51
CA THR A 463 13.69 -10.81 0.73
C THR A 463 12.56 -11.79 0.86
N SER A 464 11.49 -11.33 1.48
CA SER A 464 10.25 -12.06 1.54
C SER A 464 9.07 -11.35 0.93
N GLU A 465 9.36 -10.24 0.26
CA GLU A 465 8.35 -9.48 -0.45
C GLU A 465 7.80 -10.31 -1.59
N PHE A 466 6.47 -10.35 -1.64
CA PHE A 466 5.74 -11.14 -2.60
C PHE A 466 5.53 -10.39 -3.92
N ASP A 467 5.55 -9.06 -3.88
CA ASP A 467 5.58 -8.24 -5.08
C ASP A 467 7.02 -7.93 -5.46
N LEU A 468 7.35 -8.16 -6.74
CA LEU A 468 8.66 -7.87 -7.30
C LEU A 468 8.95 -6.37 -7.30
N VAL A 469 7.92 -5.51 -7.38
CA VAL A 469 8.08 -4.04 -7.38
C VAL A 469 8.51 -3.50 -6.01
N GLU A 470 8.16 -4.19 -4.93
CA GLU A 470 8.50 -3.79 -3.56
C GLU A 470 9.92 -4.22 -3.13
N VAL A 471 10.61 -5.01 -3.96
CA VAL A 471 11.94 -5.53 -3.66
C VAL A 471 12.99 -4.41 -3.70
N GLU A 472 13.87 -4.39 -2.70
CA GLU A 472 14.97 -3.43 -2.61
C GLU A 472 15.87 -3.43 -3.87
N THR A 473 16.44 -2.26 -4.18
CA THR A 473 17.12 -2.01 -5.47
C THR A 473 18.56 -2.53 -5.56
N GLU A 474 19.14 -3.14 -4.52
CA GLU A 474 20.54 -3.60 -4.51
C GLU A 474 20.71 -4.99 -5.14
N TRP A 475 20.45 -5.10 -6.44
CA TRP A 475 20.53 -6.38 -7.14
C TRP A 475 21.96 -6.80 -7.45
N SER A 476 22.24 -8.08 -7.22
CA SER A 476 23.46 -8.76 -7.65
C SER A 476 23.31 -9.21 -9.10
N ILE A 477 24.28 -8.89 -9.96
CA ILE A 477 24.33 -9.37 -11.36
C ILE A 477 25.47 -10.34 -11.57
N TRP A 478 25.31 -11.25 -12.52
CA TRP A 478 26.35 -12.16 -12.95
C TRP A 478 27.01 -11.70 -14.26
N THR A 479 28.23 -11.17 -14.20
CA THR A 479 29.02 -10.81 -15.39
C THR A 479 30.23 -11.73 -15.58
N GLY A 480 30.10 -13.00 -15.16
CA GLY A 480 31.22 -13.92 -14.93
C GLY A 480 31.81 -13.80 -13.51
N THR A 481 31.53 -12.69 -12.84
CA THR A 481 31.68 -12.48 -11.40
C THR A 481 30.42 -11.80 -10.87
N VAL A 482 30.13 -11.95 -9.58
CA VAL A 482 29.00 -11.27 -8.96
C VAL A 482 29.37 -9.82 -8.67
N THR A 483 28.58 -8.87 -9.18
CA THR A 483 28.73 -7.44 -8.87
C THR A 483 27.40 -6.88 -8.35
N THR A 484 27.46 -5.94 -7.40
CA THR A 484 26.27 -5.38 -6.69
C THR A 484 25.95 -3.93 -7.07
N GLU A 485 26.71 -3.34 -8.00
CA GLU A 485 26.61 -1.91 -8.36
C GLU A 485 25.57 -1.64 -9.45
N ASN A 486 24.45 -2.35 -9.42
CA ASN A 486 23.47 -2.27 -10.50
C ASN A 486 22.17 -1.64 -10.05
N LYS A 487 21.80 -0.59 -10.78
CA LYS A 487 20.47 -0.03 -10.74
C LYS A 487 19.63 -0.76 -11.79
N ILE A 488 18.73 -1.60 -11.32
CA ILE A 488 17.60 -2.09 -12.10
C ILE A 488 16.39 -1.22 -11.72
N SER A 489 15.62 -0.77 -12.71
CA SER A 489 14.30 -0.20 -12.46
C SER A 489 13.25 -1.25 -12.78
N ILE A 490 12.31 -1.46 -11.87
CA ILE A 490 11.15 -2.33 -12.05
C ILE A 490 9.93 -1.50 -11.70
N GLU A 491 9.06 -1.26 -12.67
CA GLU A 491 7.91 -0.38 -12.52
C GLU A 491 6.65 -1.08 -13.02
N CYS A 492 5.52 -0.83 -12.37
CA CYS A 492 4.24 -1.36 -12.81
C CYS A 492 3.72 -0.59 -14.03
N ASN A 493 3.26 -1.31 -15.06
CA ASN A 493 2.72 -0.74 -16.29
C ASN A 493 1.22 -0.51 -16.22
N VAL A 494 0.76 0.03 -15.11
CA VAL A 494 -0.64 0.39 -14.88
C VAL A 494 -0.66 1.83 -14.42
N CYS A 495 -1.42 2.67 -15.13
CA CYS A 495 -1.65 4.03 -14.70
C CYS A 495 -2.89 4.11 -13.80
N ASP A 496 -2.87 5.08 -12.87
CA ASP A 496 -4.05 5.47 -12.09
C ASP A 496 -4.44 6.93 -12.34
N HIS A 497 -3.43 7.74 -12.67
CA HIS A 497 -3.52 9.17 -12.83
C HIS A 497 -2.74 9.61 -14.06
N SER A 498 -3.06 10.80 -14.57
CA SER A 498 -2.35 11.42 -15.70
C SER A 498 -0.87 11.67 -15.40
N SER A 499 -0.48 11.75 -14.12
CA SER A 499 0.92 11.81 -13.71
C SER A 499 1.71 10.54 -14.02
N HIS A 500 1.08 9.36 -14.02
CA HIS A 500 1.74 8.11 -14.44
C HIS A 500 1.97 8.12 -15.95
N CYS A 501 1.11 8.81 -16.70
CA CYS A 501 1.28 9.06 -18.14
C CYS A 501 2.13 10.30 -18.43
N ASN A 502 3.13 10.60 -17.59
CA ASN A 502 4.04 11.76 -17.68
C ASN A 502 3.37 13.13 -17.87
N PHE A 503 2.09 13.29 -17.49
CA PHE A 503 1.24 14.45 -17.80
C PHE A 503 1.05 14.73 -19.31
N HIS A 504 1.48 13.82 -20.17
CA HIS A 504 1.35 13.86 -21.62
C HIS A 504 0.27 12.90 -22.13
N GLY A 505 -0.56 12.37 -21.24
CA GLY A 505 -1.69 11.53 -21.59
C GLY A 505 -2.76 11.43 -20.51
N GLU A 506 -3.83 10.73 -20.84
CA GLU A 506 -4.93 10.39 -19.95
C GLU A 506 -4.88 8.91 -19.59
N CYS A 507 -5.06 8.60 -18.31
CA CYS A 507 -5.14 7.22 -17.86
C CYS A 507 -6.54 6.62 -18.09
N MET A 508 -6.60 5.56 -18.88
CA MET A 508 -7.85 4.89 -19.27
C MET A 508 -8.37 3.94 -18.19
N ASP A 509 -9.60 3.44 -18.36
CA ASP A 509 -10.25 2.53 -17.39
C ASP A 509 -9.63 1.14 -17.27
N ASP A 510 -8.87 0.73 -18.28
CA ASP A 510 -8.09 -0.50 -18.29
C ASP A 510 -6.67 -0.33 -17.69
N GLY A 511 -6.33 0.88 -17.23
CA GLY A 511 -5.00 1.19 -16.68
C GLY A 511 -3.94 1.46 -17.74
N THR A 512 -4.32 1.64 -19.01
CA THR A 512 -3.39 2.04 -20.08
C THR A 512 -3.38 3.55 -20.26
N CYS A 513 -2.23 4.10 -20.68
CA CYS A 513 -2.13 5.52 -21.01
C CYS A 513 -2.56 5.77 -22.45
N LYS A 514 -3.49 6.71 -22.63
CA LYS A 514 -3.81 7.29 -23.93
C LYS A 514 -3.04 8.60 -24.08
N CYS A 515 -2.01 8.60 -24.90
CA CYS A 515 -1.16 9.76 -25.10
C CYS A 515 -1.86 10.87 -25.89
N HIS A 516 -1.51 12.11 -25.54
CA HIS A 516 -1.86 13.30 -26.31
C HIS A 516 -1.04 13.35 -27.60
N ASP A 517 -1.50 14.15 -28.57
CA ASP A 517 -0.77 14.40 -29.81
C ASP A 517 0.65 14.94 -29.49
N GLY A 518 1.68 14.43 -30.17
CA GLY A 518 3.08 14.78 -29.89
C GLY A 518 3.80 13.80 -28.97
N TYR A 519 3.11 12.79 -28.42
CA TYR A 519 3.70 11.86 -27.45
C TYR A 519 3.26 10.41 -27.69
N PHE A 520 4.16 9.49 -27.36
CA PHE A 520 3.92 8.05 -27.39
C PHE A 520 4.74 7.32 -26.31
N GLY A 521 4.75 5.99 -26.36
CA GLY A 521 5.32 5.14 -25.33
C GLY A 521 4.24 4.59 -24.41
N LEU A 522 4.65 3.75 -23.46
CA LEU A 522 3.70 3.07 -22.57
C LEU A 522 3.05 4.02 -21.56
N HIS A 523 3.83 5.03 -21.15
CA HIS A 523 3.50 6.03 -20.16
C HIS A 523 3.55 7.44 -20.78
N CYS A 524 3.46 7.55 -22.11
CA CYS A 524 3.57 8.82 -22.84
C CYS A 524 4.87 9.59 -22.53
N GLU A 525 5.93 8.83 -22.26
CA GLU A 525 7.24 9.33 -21.86
C GLU A 525 8.12 9.74 -23.06
N LEU A 526 7.71 9.38 -24.28
CA LEU A 526 8.46 9.61 -25.50
C LEU A 526 7.80 10.71 -26.33
N ASP A 527 8.59 11.70 -26.78
CA ASP A 527 8.15 12.67 -27.78
C ASP A 527 7.98 11.99 -29.14
N ASP A 528 6.99 12.42 -29.93
CA ASP A 528 6.67 11.89 -31.25
C ASP A 528 7.92 11.62 -32.10
N PRO A 529 7.95 10.49 -32.81
CA PRO A 529 9.13 10.11 -33.55
C PRO A 529 9.30 11.04 -34.74
N CYS A 530 10.54 11.35 -35.08
CA CYS A 530 10.82 12.12 -36.29
C CYS A 530 10.32 11.33 -37.52
N PRO A 531 9.52 11.91 -38.43
CA PRO A 531 9.01 11.17 -39.58
C PRO A 531 10.10 10.75 -40.57
N GLU A 532 11.11 11.60 -40.72
CA GLU A 532 12.25 11.40 -41.63
C GLU A 532 13.51 11.97 -41.00
N LEU A 533 14.55 11.16 -40.88
CA LEU A 533 15.86 11.60 -40.42
C LEU A 533 16.74 11.92 -41.63
N ILE A 534 17.62 12.89 -41.46
CA ILE A 534 18.72 13.18 -42.37
C ILE A 534 20.02 13.06 -41.60
N ASP A 535 20.99 12.33 -42.12
CA ASP A 535 22.31 12.27 -41.52
C ASP A 535 23.26 13.35 -42.06
N ASP A 536 24.46 13.46 -41.49
CA ASP A 536 25.46 14.45 -41.93
C ASP A 536 25.94 14.25 -43.39
N ASP A 537 25.67 13.10 -43.99
CA ASP A 537 25.98 12.77 -45.38
C ASP A 537 24.77 13.05 -46.34
N ASP A 538 23.74 13.75 -45.85
CA ASP A 538 22.50 14.08 -46.55
C ASP A 538 21.67 12.84 -46.96
N GLU A 539 21.80 11.71 -46.24
CA GLU A 539 20.99 10.52 -46.49
C GLU A 539 19.67 10.54 -45.71
N ASN A 540 18.58 10.18 -46.40
CA ASN A 540 17.24 10.17 -45.81
C ASN A 540 16.87 8.80 -45.25
N TRP A 541 16.43 8.79 -44.01
CA TRP A 541 15.93 7.61 -43.30
C TRP A 541 14.47 7.82 -42.96
N LYS A 542 13.60 6.88 -43.33
CA LYS A 542 12.15 6.99 -43.11
C LYS A 542 11.69 5.98 -42.09
N LEU A 543 10.58 6.25 -41.43
CA LEU A 543 9.92 5.26 -40.58
C LEU A 543 9.62 3.98 -41.37
N ALA A 544 10.04 2.83 -40.83
CA ALA A 544 9.69 1.53 -41.37
C ALA A 544 8.22 1.25 -41.08
N LEU A 545 7.45 0.90 -42.12
CA LEU A 545 6.03 0.63 -42.02
C LEU A 545 5.76 -0.85 -42.30
N ASN A 546 4.79 -1.45 -41.59
CA ASN A 546 4.29 -2.78 -41.89
C ASN A 546 3.38 -2.77 -43.14
N GLU A 547 2.87 -3.94 -43.55
CA GLU A 547 1.97 -4.07 -44.72
C GLU A 547 0.66 -3.27 -44.59
N VAL A 548 0.25 -2.95 -43.35
CA VAL A 548 -0.97 -2.19 -43.03
C VAL A 548 -0.69 -0.67 -43.02
N GLY A 549 0.58 -0.27 -43.05
CA GLY A 549 1.02 1.12 -42.96
C GLY A 549 1.28 1.61 -41.54
N ASP A 550 1.23 0.75 -40.53
CA ASP A 550 1.58 1.11 -39.15
C ASP A 550 3.11 1.12 -38.99
N THR A 551 3.62 2.05 -38.18
CA THR A 551 5.06 2.12 -37.87
C THR A 551 5.51 0.89 -37.10
N LEU A 552 6.58 0.26 -37.59
CA LEU A 552 7.26 -0.82 -36.89
C LEU A 552 8.02 -0.26 -35.71
N MET A 553 7.84 -0.89 -34.54
CA MET A 553 8.44 -0.46 -33.29
C MET A 553 9.39 -1.53 -32.76
N SER A 554 10.41 -1.14 -32.03
CA SER A 554 11.24 -1.99 -31.18
C SER A 554 11.50 -1.30 -29.85
N TYR A 555 11.21 -1.98 -28.73
CA TYR A 555 11.21 -1.39 -27.38
C TYR A 555 10.43 -0.07 -27.34
N MET A 556 9.24 -0.10 -27.96
CA MET A 556 8.35 1.07 -28.08
C MET A 556 9.02 2.28 -28.72
N ARG A 557 9.99 2.09 -29.63
CA ARG A 557 10.58 3.15 -30.46
C ARG A 557 10.50 2.78 -31.93
N PRO A 558 10.35 3.76 -32.83
CA PRO A 558 10.27 3.48 -34.26
C PRO A 558 11.53 2.80 -34.78
N ILE A 559 11.35 1.95 -35.79
CA ILE A 559 12.43 1.49 -36.65
C ILE A 559 12.53 2.45 -37.84
N TYR A 560 13.74 2.87 -38.18
CA TYR A 560 14.01 3.67 -39.37
C TYR A 560 14.64 2.81 -40.46
N GLN A 561 14.33 3.08 -41.71
CA GLN A 561 14.92 2.42 -42.87
C GLN A 561 15.46 3.47 -43.85
N SER A 562 16.70 3.29 -44.29
CA SER A 562 17.26 4.00 -45.43
C SER A 562 17.13 3.13 -46.69
N LYS A 563 16.82 3.77 -47.81
CA LYS A 563 16.76 3.08 -49.11
C LYS A 563 18.17 2.63 -49.52
N PRO A 564 18.30 1.50 -50.23
CA PRO A 564 19.58 1.10 -50.80
C PRO A 564 20.08 2.22 -51.72
N PHE A 565 21.25 2.79 -51.45
CA PHE A 565 21.92 3.70 -52.39
C PHE A 565 23.29 3.15 -52.81
N ASP A 566 23.58 3.35 -54.10
CA ASP A 566 24.75 2.91 -54.87
C ASP A 566 26.13 3.26 -54.28
N VAL A 567 26.22 4.08 -53.22
CA VAL A 567 27.48 4.72 -52.79
C VAL A 567 28.11 4.07 -51.56
N PHE A 568 27.31 3.58 -50.59
CA PHE A 568 27.86 2.96 -49.37
C PHE A 568 28.58 1.64 -49.64
N ALA A 569 28.06 0.83 -50.58
CA ALA A 569 28.73 -0.39 -51.03
C ALA A 569 30.08 -0.08 -51.71
N VAL A 570 30.15 1.04 -52.45
CA VAL A 570 31.34 1.41 -53.23
C VAL A 570 32.45 1.98 -52.34
N ARG A 571 32.16 2.93 -51.43
CA ARG A 571 33.17 3.50 -50.52
C ARG A 571 33.84 2.42 -49.65
N ARG A 572 33.06 1.45 -49.16
CA ARG A 572 33.59 0.38 -48.30
C ARG A 572 34.40 -0.65 -49.10
N LEU A 573 34.06 -0.92 -50.37
CA LEU A 573 34.88 -1.75 -51.25
C LEU A 573 36.21 -1.06 -51.63
N GLU A 574 36.24 0.27 -51.74
CA GLU A 574 37.47 1.03 -52.00
C GLU A 574 38.46 0.97 -50.82
N ASP A 575 37.98 1.09 -49.58
CA ASP A 575 38.85 1.01 -48.39
C ASP A 575 39.37 -0.43 -48.13
N VAL A 576 38.54 -1.45 -48.37
CA VAL A 576 38.98 -2.87 -48.25
C VAL A 576 39.95 -3.27 -49.37
N GLY A 577 39.84 -2.65 -50.56
CA GLY A 577 40.71 -2.91 -51.70
C GLY A 577 42.09 -2.22 -51.65
N SER A 578 42.23 -1.18 -50.83
CA SER A 578 43.41 -0.29 -50.85
C SER A 578 44.68 -0.88 -50.22
N GLU A 579 44.58 -1.81 -49.26
CA GLU A 579 45.75 -2.20 -48.46
C GLU A 579 46.54 -3.46 -48.91
N THR A 580 46.08 -4.32 -49.83
CA THR A 580 46.85 -5.55 -50.14
C THR A 580 46.85 -6.10 -51.57
N VAL A 581 46.13 -5.53 -52.54
CA VAL A 581 46.19 -6.05 -53.91
C VAL A 581 47.27 -5.32 -54.70
N SER A 582 48.47 -5.91 -54.76
CA SER A 582 49.51 -5.49 -55.70
C SER A 582 48.98 -5.60 -57.13
N LEU A 583 48.69 -4.45 -57.74
CA LEU A 583 48.18 -4.26 -59.10
C LEU A 583 49.13 -4.84 -60.17
N ASP A 584 49.00 -6.14 -60.46
CA ASP A 584 49.56 -6.72 -61.70
C ASP A 584 48.55 -7.64 -62.43
N GLN A 585 47.26 -7.65 -62.02
CA GLN A 585 46.17 -8.41 -62.66
C GLN A 585 44.84 -7.63 -62.68
N THR A 586 44.82 -6.44 -63.31
CA THR A 586 43.71 -5.47 -63.27
C THR A 586 42.49 -5.81 -64.12
N ASP A 587 42.55 -6.75 -65.06
CA ASP A 587 41.45 -6.90 -66.02
C ASP A 587 40.23 -7.66 -65.46
N ASN A 588 40.38 -8.44 -64.37
CA ASN A 588 39.28 -9.18 -63.74
C ASN A 588 38.61 -8.46 -62.56
N ALA A 589 39.26 -7.47 -61.94
CA ALA A 589 38.72 -6.78 -60.77
C ALA A 589 37.50 -5.91 -61.11
N THR A 590 37.54 -5.23 -62.26
CA THR A 590 36.41 -4.43 -62.77
C THR A 590 35.18 -5.27 -63.11
N GLU A 591 35.38 -6.50 -63.59
CA GLU A 591 34.28 -7.43 -63.89
C GLU A 591 33.69 -8.04 -62.59
N LEU A 592 34.53 -8.29 -61.59
CA LEU A 592 34.08 -8.71 -60.26
C LEU A 592 33.31 -7.59 -59.54
N ILE A 593 33.81 -6.34 -59.58
CA ILE A 593 33.16 -5.18 -58.96
C ILE A 593 31.84 -4.85 -59.68
N SER A 594 31.79 -4.96 -61.02
CA SER A 594 30.53 -4.75 -61.75
C SER A 594 29.50 -5.85 -61.52
N SER A 595 29.92 -7.13 -61.41
CA SER A 595 28.99 -8.21 -61.04
C SER A 595 28.55 -8.15 -59.57
N LEU A 596 29.44 -7.75 -58.65
CA LEU A 596 29.11 -7.47 -57.25
C LEU A 596 28.18 -6.25 -57.13
N ASN A 597 28.37 -5.19 -57.92
CA ASN A 597 27.44 -4.06 -57.96
C ASN A 597 26.08 -4.46 -58.55
N GLU A 598 26.01 -5.30 -59.58
CA GLU A 598 24.72 -5.78 -60.10
C GLU A 598 24.00 -6.71 -59.12
N THR A 599 24.71 -7.49 -58.30
CA THR A 599 24.08 -8.38 -57.30
C THR A 599 23.82 -7.71 -55.94
N MET A 600 24.64 -6.73 -55.52
CA MET A 600 24.46 -5.98 -54.27
C MET A 600 23.54 -4.75 -54.40
N SER A 601 23.52 -4.06 -55.55
CA SER A 601 22.66 -2.86 -55.74
C SER A 601 21.17 -3.15 -55.67
N LEU A 602 20.81 -4.41 -55.71
CA LEU A 602 19.47 -4.80 -56.09
C LEU A 602 18.58 -5.00 -54.84
N TRP A 603 19.13 -5.16 -53.61
CA TRP A 603 18.32 -5.69 -52.49
C TRP A 603 18.76 -5.43 -51.03
N ALA A 604 19.66 -4.48 -50.71
CA ALA A 604 20.10 -4.26 -49.32
C ALA A 604 19.55 -2.96 -48.71
N CYS A 605 18.54 -3.04 -47.84
CA CYS A 605 18.10 -1.89 -47.04
C CYS A 605 18.98 -1.77 -45.78
N VAL A 606 19.02 -0.58 -45.19
CA VAL A 606 19.60 -0.42 -43.86
C VAL A 606 18.47 -0.13 -42.89
N ALA A 607 18.38 -0.92 -41.83
CA ALA A 607 17.45 -0.66 -40.74
C ALA A 607 18.20 -0.11 -39.52
N MET A 608 17.69 0.96 -38.94
CA MET A 608 18.12 1.49 -37.66
C MET A 608 17.09 1.15 -36.58
N VAL A 609 17.55 0.40 -35.58
CA VAL A 609 16.71 -0.22 -34.55
C VAL A 609 17.23 0.14 -33.17
N TYR A 610 16.33 0.44 -32.24
CA TYR A 610 16.69 0.64 -30.84
C TYR A 610 16.70 -0.70 -30.10
N SER A 611 17.71 -0.94 -29.26
CA SER A 611 17.93 -2.23 -28.58
C SER A 611 17.62 -2.19 -27.08
N GLY A 612 16.91 -1.18 -26.58
CA GLY A 612 16.63 -0.99 -25.15
C GLY A 612 17.53 0.02 -24.45
N SER A 613 18.72 0.31 -24.98
CA SER A 613 19.62 1.37 -24.46
C SER A 613 20.39 2.17 -25.51
N ARG A 614 20.46 1.69 -26.76
CA ARG A 614 21.23 2.28 -27.86
C ARG A 614 20.48 2.06 -29.18
N TRP A 615 20.81 2.88 -30.18
CA TRP A 615 20.41 2.70 -31.56
C TRP A 615 21.51 1.99 -32.35
N PHE A 616 21.11 1.15 -33.31
CA PHE A 616 22.02 0.39 -34.16
C PHE A 616 21.55 0.43 -35.60
N ALA A 617 22.47 0.66 -36.54
CA ALA A 617 22.19 0.47 -37.96
C ALA A 617 22.72 -0.88 -38.44
N THR A 618 21.85 -1.68 -39.05
CA THR A 618 22.14 -3.03 -39.54
C THR A 618 21.69 -3.21 -41.00
N LEU A 619 22.44 -4.02 -41.75
CA LEU A 619 22.12 -4.38 -43.13
C LEU A 619 20.98 -5.42 -43.17
N GLU A 620 19.93 -5.10 -43.91
CA GLU A 620 18.79 -5.96 -44.25
C GLU A 620 18.98 -6.56 -45.63
N THR A 621 19.03 -7.90 -45.70
CA THR A 621 19.03 -8.64 -46.98
C THR A 621 17.61 -8.93 -47.39
N LEU A 622 17.12 -8.38 -48.53
CA LEU A 622 15.74 -8.61 -49.00
C LEU A 622 15.48 -10.05 -49.50
N ASP A 623 16.51 -10.88 -49.68
CA ASP A 623 16.40 -12.23 -50.26
C ASP A 623 16.01 -13.34 -49.27
N ALA A 624 15.88 -13.03 -47.98
CA ALA A 624 15.37 -14.01 -47.04
C ALA A 624 13.83 -13.98 -47.09
N GLU A 625 13.21 -15.09 -47.49
CA GLU A 625 11.77 -15.34 -47.27
C GLU A 625 11.38 -15.14 -45.78
N ASP A 626 12.38 -15.13 -44.89
CA ASP A 626 12.34 -14.70 -43.50
C ASP A 626 13.03 -13.32 -43.37
N GLY A 627 12.29 -12.20 -43.42
CA GLY A 627 12.86 -10.84 -43.47
C GLY A 627 13.82 -10.49 -42.31
N LEU A 628 14.54 -9.35 -42.36
CA LEU A 628 15.42 -8.93 -41.23
C LEU A 628 14.66 -8.90 -39.90
N LEU A 629 13.37 -8.54 -39.94
CA LEU A 629 12.51 -8.65 -38.76
C LEU A 629 12.45 -10.07 -38.20
N ASP A 630 12.36 -11.09 -39.05
CA ASP A 630 12.34 -12.48 -38.61
C ASP A 630 13.69 -12.89 -38.01
N GLY A 631 14.81 -12.45 -38.58
CA GLY A 631 16.14 -12.62 -37.98
C GLY A 631 16.27 -11.92 -36.61
N TYR A 632 15.74 -10.71 -36.50
CA TYR A 632 15.69 -9.93 -35.26
C TYR A 632 14.77 -10.57 -34.20
N THR A 633 13.70 -11.27 -34.62
CA THR A 633 12.80 -11.98 -33.71
C THR A 633 13.21 -13.41 -33.39
N SER A 634 13.95 -14.07 -34.29
CA SER A 634 14.35 -15.48 -34.18
C SER A 634 15.69 -15.65 -33.46
N GLU A 635 16.62 -14.71 -33.60
CA GLU A 635 17.81 -14.70 -32.76
C GLU A 635 17.43 -14.36 -31.32
N TYR A 636 18.03 -15.10 -30.39
CA TYR A 636 17.96 -14.81 -28.96
C TYR A 636 18.33 -13.34 -28.74
N HIS A 637 17.34 -12.49 -28.42
CA HIS A 637 17.47 -11.03 -28.39
C HIS A 637 18.55 -10.51 -27.44
N ALA A 638 19.02 -11.35 -26.50
CA ALA A 638 20.12 -11.06 -25.58
C ALA A 638 21.53 -11.27 -26.16
N PHE A 639 21.67 -12.00 -27.28
CA PHE A 639 22.95 -12.45 -27.84
C PHE A 639 23.12 -11.96 -29.28
N TRP A 640 23.75 -10.80 -29.44
CA TRP A 640 23.95 -10.20 -30.75
C TRP A 640 25.25 -10.64 -31.44
N GLY A 641 25.82 -11.77 -31.01
CA GLY A 641 27.07 -12.28 -31.57
C GLY A 641 27.00 -12.47 -33.07
N ASP A 642 25.87 -12.94 -33.59
CA ASP A 642 25.70 -13.27 -35.02
C ASP A 642 25.28 -12.02 -35.83
N LEU A 643 24.45 -11.15 -35.26
CA LEU A 643 24.11 -9.84 -35.84
C LEU A 643 25.33 -8.89 -35.94
N TYR A 644 26.25 -8.96 -34.97
CA TYR A 644 27.54 -8.25 -35.02
C TYR A 644 28.55 -8.91 -35.97
N GLN A 645 28.37 -10.14 -36.44
CA GLN A 645 29.30 -10.79 -37.38
C GLN A 645 29.09 -10.33 -38.84
N GLY A 646 29.05 -9.02 -39.07
CA GLY A 646 29.10 -8.46 -40.43
C GLY A 646 27.94 -7.54 -40.82
N ARG A 647 26.88 -7.42 -40.01
CA ARG A 647 25.68 -6.66 -40.39
C ARG A 647 25.55 -5.30 -39.73
N THR A 648 25.95 -5.17 -38.46
CA THR A 648 25.89 -3.89 -37.74
C THR A 648 27.09 -2.99 -38.05
N PHE A 649 26.82 -1.75 -38.42
CA PHE A 649 27.87 -0.78 -38.77
C PHE A 649 27.79 0.55 -38.03
N TYR A 650 26.61 1.01 -37.58
CA TYR A 650 26.51 2.13 -36.64
C TYR A 650 25.98 1.67 -35.30
N ILE A 651 26.51 2.28 -34.25
CA ILE A 651 26.05 2.15 -32.88
C ILE A 651 26.03 3.53 -32.23
N SER A 652 24.95 3.85 -31.51
CA SER A 652 24.86 5.11 -30.77
C SER A 652 25.47 5.02 -29.39
N ASP A 653 25.75 6.17 -28.78
CA ASP A 653 25.88 6.25 -27.32
C ASP A 653 24.59 5.81 -26.60
N PRO A 654 24.68 5.38 -25.31
CA PRO A 654 23.49 5.06 -24.54
C PRO A 654 22.54 6.24 -24.48
N THR A 655 21.28 6.03 -24.82
CA THR A 655 20.27 7.08 -24.85
C THR A 655 18.92 6.49 -24.48
N ALA A 656 18.06 7.30 -23.87
CA ALA A 656 16.65 7.00 -23.66
C ALA A 656 15.75 7.75 -24.65
N ALA A 657 16.31 8.53 -25.57
CA ALA A 657 15.56 9.33 -26.53
C ALA A 657 14.67 8.46 -27.42
N SER A 658 13.54 9.01 -27.87
CA SER A 658 12.59 8.35 -28.77
C SER A 658 13.12 8.24 -30.21
N THR A 659 14.13 9.04 -30.54
CA THR A 659 14.78 9.17 -31.84
C THR A 659 16.31 9.23 -31.68
N PRO A 660 17.11 8.83 -32.70
CA PRO A 660 18.57 8.99 -32.67
C PRO A 660 19.05 10.43 -32.91
N VAL A 661 18.14 11.39 -33.08
CA VAL A 661 18.49 12.81 -33.31
C VAL A 661 19.29 13.37 -32.14
N GLY A 662 20.40 14.05 -32.45
CA GLY A 662 21.31 14.61 -31.43
C GLY A 662 22.09 13.57 -30.63
N VAL A 663 22.00 12.27 -30.99
CA VAL A 663 22.75 11.19 -30.34
C VAL A 663 24.02 10.90 -31.13
N ASP A 664 25.16 10.85 -30.44
CA ASP A 664 26.44 10.51 -31.05
C ASP A 664 26.42 9.07 -31.58
N MET A 665 26.83 8.92 -32.83
CA MET A 665 26.94 7.65 -33.53
C MET A 665 28.40 7.30 -33.78
N TYR A 666 28.68 6.00 -33.75
CA TYR A 666 29.99 5.44 -33.99
C TYR A 666 29.91 4.39 -35.08
N GLU A 667 30.81 4.48 -36.06
CA GLU A 667 31.08 3.43 -37.02
C GLU A 667 31.86 2.31 -36.34
N ARG A 668 31.40 1.09 -36.51
CA ARG A 668 32.10 -0.10 -36.06
C ARG A 668 33.15 -0.53 -37.07
N VAL A 669 34.41 -0.59 -36.64
CA VAL A 669 35.52 -1.07 -37.47
C VAL A 669 35.58 -2.60 -37.40
N MET A 670 35.20 -3.25 -38.49
CA MET A 670 35.23 -4.70 -38.67
C MET A 670 36.65 -5.20 -38.99
N ASP A 671 37.57 -5.15 -38.03
CA ASP A 671 38.86 -5.85 -38.16
C ASP A 671 39.01 -6.85 -37.01
N ALA A 672 39.30 -8.11 -37.39
CA ALA A 672 39.49 -9.25 -36.49
C ALA A 672 40.59 -9.02 -35.45
N LYS A 673 41.44 -8.00 -35.62
CA LYS A 673 42.45 -7.61 -34.63
C LYS A 673 41.88 -6.85 -33.42
N TYR A 674 40.64 -6.37 -33.46
CA TYR A 674 40.09 -5.47 -32.44
C TYR A 674 39.05 -6.10 -31.50
N HIS A 675 39.09 -7.43 -31.31
CA HIS A 675 38.24 -8.10 -30.32
C HIS A 675 38.51 -7.66 -28.87
N ASP A 676 39.63 -6.96 -28.60
CA ASP A 676 39.99 -6.47 -27.27
C ASP A 676 39.19 -5.24 -26.79
N TYR A 677 38.39 -4.60 -27.66
CA TYR A 677 37.66 -3.35 -27.35
C TYR A 677 36.23 -3.57 -26.81
N GLY A 678 35.94 -4.79 -26.34
CA GLY A 678 34.63 -5.18 -25.84
C GLY A 678 33.67 -5.64 -26.95
N PRO A 679 32.36 -5.79 -26.66
CA PRO A 679 31.41 -6.46 -27.56
C PRO A 679 31.23 -5.76 -28.91
N PHE A 680 31.42 -4.45 -28.93
CA PHE A 680 31.19 -3.64 -30.13
C PHE A 680 32.47 -3.45 -30.95
N GLY A 681 33.62 -3.96 -30.50
CA GLY A 681 34.91 -3.76 -31.16
C GLY A 681 35.36 -2.29 -31.13
N LEU A 682 36.23 -1.91 -32.07
CA LEU A 682 36.71 -0.54 -32.19
C LEU A 682 35.61 0.36 -32.77
N LEU A 683 35.24 1.39 -32.01
CA LEU A 683 34.23 2.38 -32.38
C LEU A 683 34.90 3.68 -32.82
N LYS A 684 34.59 4.14 -34.04
CA LYS A 684 35.06 5.40 -34.61
C LYS A 684 33.90 6.39 -34.68
N PRO A 685 33.96 7.58 -34.05
CA PRO A 685 32.86 8.54 -34.12
C PRO A 685 32.60 8.93 -35.59
N VAL A 686 31.32 9.00 -35.96
CA VAL A 686 30.91 9.36 -37.33
C VAL A 686 30.84 10.88 -37.47
N ALA A 687 30.30 11.57 -36.47
CA ALA A 687 30.24 13.03 -36.44
C ALA A 687 31.62 13.65 -36.15
N ASN A 688 31.90 14.79 -36.78
CA ASN A 688 33.15 15.54 -36.57
C ASN A 688 33.25 16.18 -35.18
N ILE A 689 32.10 16.46 -34.54
CA ILE A 689 32.01 17.13 -33.24
C ILE A 689 31.18 16.25 -32.30
N THR A 690 31.81 15.73 -31.25
CA THR A 690 31.14 14.97 -30.19
C THR A 690 30.07 15.81 -29.51
N GLY A 691 28.88 15.24 -29.30
CA GLY A 691 27.73 15.85 -28.67
C GLY A 691 26.79 16.58 -29.63
N GLN A 692 27.12 16.69 -30.91
CA GLN A 692 26.21 17.24 -31.93
C GLN A 692 25.19 16.19 -32.40
N GLY A 693 25.50 14.90 -32.23
CA GLY A 693 24.79 13.82 -32.90
C GLY A 693 25.12 13.72 -34.38
N TYR A 694 24.70 12.61 -34.99
CA TYR A 694 24.90 12.34 -36.43
C TYR A 694 23.61 12.46 -37.24
N PHE A 695 22.46 12.28 -36.61
CA PHE A 695 21.14 12.37 -37.25
C PHE A 695 20.43 13.66 -36.84
N HIS A 696 19.71 14.24 -37.80
CA HIS A 696 18.89 15.42 -37.67
C HIS A 696 17.45 15.11 -38.08
N CYS A 697 16.47 15.79 -37.49
CA CYS A 697 15.08 15.60 -37.88
C CYS A 697 14.75 16.48 -39.10
N PHE A 698 14.17 15.88 -40.14
CA PHE A 698 13.67 16.62 -41.29
C PHE A 698 12.19 16.93 -41.08
N GLU A 699 11.91 18.16 -40.67
CA GLU A 699 10.56 18.70 -40.71
C GLU A 699 10.30 19.28 -42.09
N GLU A 700 9.34 18.71 -42.83
CA GLU A 700 8.87 19.30 -44.08
C GLU A 700 8.12 20.59 -43.75
N GLU A 701 8.85 21.69 -43.62
CA GLU A 701 8.27 22.97 -43.26
C GLU A 701 7.20 23.34 -44.28
N SER A 702 6.01 23.62 -43.76
CA SER A 702 4.86 24.09 -44.51
C SER A 702 5.03 25.50 -45.13
N GLY A 703 6.26 25.95 -45.43
CA GLY A 703 6.52 27.06 -46.35
C GLY A 703 7.75 27.97 -46.10
N ASN A 704 8.63 27.72 -45.13
CA ASN A 704 9.88 28.47 -44.93
C ASN A 704 10.89 27.58 -44.20
N VAL A 705 12.15 27.48 -44.63
CA VAL A 705 13.14 26.52 -44.10
C VAL A 705 13.90 27.03 -42.86
N THR A 706 13.88 26.30 -41.74
CA THR A 706 14.61 26.52 -40.49
C THR A 706 15.07 25.16 -39.92
N ILE A 707 16.37 24.89 -39.97
CA ILE A 707 16.97 23.68 -39.37
C ILE A 707 16.95 23.84 -37.85
N LEU A 708 16.20 22.98 -37.15
CA LEU A 708 16.24 22.88 -35.69
C LEU A 708 17.40 21.94 -35.30
N SER A 709 18.42 22.52 -34.65
CA SER A 709 19.61 21.83 -34.14
C SER A 709 19.45 21.38 -32.69
#